data_AF-A0A2W4ITK4-F1
#
_entry.id   AF-A0A2W4ITK4-F1
#
_cell.length_a   1.000
_cell.length_b   1.000
_cell.length_c   1.000
_cell.angle_alpha   90.00
_cell.angle_beta   90.00
_cell.angle_gamma   90.00
#
_symmetry.space_group_name_H-M   'P 1'
#
loop_
_entity.id
_entity.type
_entity.pdbx_description
1 polymer ?
#
loop_
_entity_poly.entity_id
_entity_poly.type
_entity_poly.pdbx_seq_one_letter_code
_entity_poly.pdbx_strand_id
1 'polypeptide(L)'
;MKRILSSNVYSTSAGLKLSACSVLASVLVIGIAVSPARSIGLDDSSKDAHAAKPLVAQTSASTVISEQASVRPKEWKFQNEQEWIVDSTGHDVAEMLGYAKYWKSDSKFAVKDLDFKTTTVDLGSNAYSFTYSFKGEPTTDYKFSLQDYAWSPKNYEPLAKQLIEKFKLTATAPSAVPDDFMKNVAQASFESLFKENVRVSEALSQNPLDPSLHEQAAMLQAAFSMLENCGLFSDTRAPLSRMSAHLAIAKALNEDRLSSVGQIANIALESMSCRDGIAVPMIEAAEKQQFTPVEKSILRALKIRGTANWRYYIEAESTPLEENQYGMRFSQTRPIEETMNKLMKKHGSLPIQWMRILNSGRKSVQTGHVIQAGIVSAELRDFVKSYNAFKGTTRDDVQNLVPELNQESTRCFIGDSGAQPLTVLSWADVAAFHSRHIAEALCCEYMFNARMYGVEQLAKQTAERAKSLFSSLNIFPLVAVRFNMEGAERDKALANFNSMVVNHPELATSYNWTTVTTTAERLAPQSSILPPELWFNPPMPMGTVFYYCPGLKNNKPDLAQLTELKKLSPYMPMIAMDWLEKKYGKEPTSDQIREAFGPMAEFDTHVMEMIANGEVKNPDKYIELAEKVAEEDPGHYVELGAYCVVHDRPEQAAKFFEKMVSKDQDDVRISNSSDWLIRYREEHGAKEKAKELADFSAEVYSARGLQAQARYFERHGDLKAAEQNYRQIAERYNSDELLCAFLLRYKDKNPVYATEGAQLAKKHFPNGMKQLMLADCKTKPAFGMKVTNAGFFVDDPVMKKDSVIVAINGYAVENKAQADVARNMAKEPVASMIVWDGDAYKEVKRKTVNNNMLGITYEPLVSESAIEKANRQKATQTLTDLKDNMMKQAAELQKQNLPPEEMLKRLFQQNNIPSSMYQNLLQQKTGKSAEGTKAPNQSKPSTPVKKR
;
A
#
# COMPACT_ATOMS: atom_id res chain seq x y z
N MET A 1 17.87 -20.89 2.47
CA MET A 1 18.62 -20.07 1.47
C MET A 1 19.64 -20.86 0.63
N LYS A 2 20.58 -21.64 1.18
CA LYS A 2 21.59 -22.40 0.39
C LYS A 2 21.01 -23.46 -0.59
N ARG A 3 19.78 -23.93 -0.38
CA ARG A 3 19.12 -24.94 -1.23
C ARG A 3 18.36 -24.37 -2.45
N ILE A 4 18.18 -23.06 -2.53
CA ILE A 4 17.43 -22.39 -3.63
C ILE A 4 18.39 -21.84 -4.71
N LEU A 5 19.68 -21.72 -4.40
CA LEU A 5 20.69 -21.18 -5.33
C LEU A 5 21.32 -22.22 -6.27
N SER A 6 20.91 -23.50 -6.22
CA SER A 6 21.55 -24.57 -7.00
C SER A 6 20.81 -24.99 -8.29
N SER A 7 19.73 -24.31 -8.68
CA SER A 7 19.00 -24.65 -9.91
C SER A 7 18.54 -23.39 -10.64
N ASN A 8 19.43 -22.80 -11.44
CA ASN A 8 19.10 -22.07 -12.66
C ASN A 8 20.39 -21.75 -13.42
N VAL A 9 20.70 -22.56 -14.42
CA VAL A 9 21.79 -22.34 -15.38
C VAL A 9 21.18 -21.67 -16.60
N TYR A 10 21.52 -20.42 -16.91
CA TYR A 10 21.58 -19.91 -18.28
C TYR A 10 22.62 -18.81 -18.41
N SER A 11 23.49 -18.97 -19.42
CA SER A 11 24.55 -18.07 -19.85
C SER A 11 24.01 -17.00 -20.79
N THR A 12 24.46 -15.75 -20.64
CA THR A 12 24.87 -14.90 -21.78
C THR A 12 25.82 -13.81 -21.30
N SER A 13 26.76 -13.49 -22.17
CA SER A 13 27.98 -12.73 -21.99
C SER A 13 27.82 -11.21 -22.07
N ALA A 14 28.24 -10.49 -21.03
CA ALA A 14 28.94 -9.20 -21.12
C ALA A 14 29.55 -8.89 -19.74
N GLY A 15 30.87 -8.71 -19.69
CA GLY A 15 31.61 -8.58 -18.44
C GLY A 15 31.40 -7.23 -17.75
N LEU A 16 30.84 -7.27 -16.54
CA LEU A 16 31.08 -6.27 -15.50
C LEU A 16 31.43 -7.01 -14.20
N LYS A 17 32.62 -6.72 -13.66
CA LYS A 17 33.07 -7.20 -12.35
C LYS A 17 32.20 -6.58 -11.26
N LEU A 18 31.33 -7.37 -10.64
CA LEU A 18 30.61 -7.01 -9.42
C LEU A 18 31.58 -7.00 -8.23
N SER A 19 31.84 -5.81 -7.69
CA SER A 19 32.39 -5.62 -6.34
C SER A 19 31.22 -5.51 -5.37
N ALA A 20 31.18 -6.40 -4.39
CA ALA A 20 30.24 -6.36 -3.28
C ALA A 20 30.34 -5.03 -2.51
N CYS A 21 29.21 -4.36 -2.32
CA CYS A 21 28.94 -3.41 -1.23
C CYS A 21 27.47 -2.93 -1.37
N SER A 22 26.61 -3.35 -0.45
CA SER A 22 25.22 -2.86 -0.36
C SER A 22 24.84 -2.81 1.11
N VAL A 23 24.47 -1.61 1.59
CA VAL A 23 24.37 -1.21 3.00
C VAL A 23 23.04 -0.45 3.21
N LEU A 24 22.41 -0.69 4.38
CA LEU A 24 21.24 -0.01 5.01
C LEU A 24 19.88 -0.22 4.32
N ALA A 25 18.73 -0.49 4.97
CA ALA A 25 18.30 -0.26 6.36
C ALA A 25 17.14 -1.18 6.80
N SER A 26 17.05 -1.56 8.07
CA SER A 26 15.81 -2.09 8.67
C SER A 26 15.79 -1.81 10.17
N VAL A 27 14.84 -1.00 10.65
CA VAL A 27 14.05 -1.15 11.90
C VAL A 27 12.99 -0.03 11.96
N LEU A 28 11.75 -0.26 11.50
CA LEU A 28 10.46 0.16 12.13
C LEU A 28 9.26 -0.15 11.21
N VAL A 29 8.54 -1.27 11.41
CA VAL A 29 7.16 -1.43 10.90
C VAL A 29 6.37 -2.31 11.88
N ILE A 30 5.82 -1.71 12.93
CA ILE A 30 4.49 -2.01 13.49
C ILE A 30 3.98 -0.65 14.01
N GLY A 31 3.03 -0.07 13.30
CA GLY A 31 2.55 1.29 13.54
C GLY A 31 1.41 1.62 12.58
N ILE A 32 0.21 1.35 13.05
CA ILE A 32 -1.10 1.60 12.45
C ILE A 32 -1.15 2.97 11.76
N ALA A 33 -1.47 2.98 10.46
CA ALA A 33 -1.90 4.18 9.74
C ALA A 33 -3.40 4.41 9.99
N VAL A 34 -3.74 4.89 11.18
CA VAL A 34 -4.95 5.67 11.45
C VAL A 34 -4.51 6.81 12.36
N SER A 35 -4.16 7.96 11.77
CA SER A 35 -4.00 9.19 12.55
C SER A 35 -5.38 9.73 12.90
N PRO A 36 -5.70 9.99 14.18
CA PRO A 36 -6.92 10.68 14.54
C PRO A 36 -6.79 12.16 14.19
N ALA A 37 -7.72 12.67 13.39
CA ALA A 37 -7.88 14.10 13.16
C ALA A 37 -8.12 14.81 14.50
N ARG A 38 -7.34 15.86 14.77
CA ARG A 38 -7.60 16.84 15.83
C ARG A 38 -8.82 17.67 15.42
N SER A 39 -9.90 17.64 16.18
CA SER A 39 -10.97 18.65 16.10
C SER A 39 -10.93 19.54 17.33
N ILE A 40 -10.94 20.84 17.07
CA ILE A 40 -11.12 21.93 18.03
C ILE A 40 -12.57 21.88 18.53
N GLY A 41 -12.76 22.05 19.84
CA GLY A 41 -14.05 21.88 20.52
C GLY A 41 -15.06 22.96 20.17
N LEU A 42 -16.33 22.54 20.03
CA LEU A 42 -17.50 23.40 20.10
C LEU A 42 -18.60 22.66 20.86
N ASP A 43 -19.33 23.46 21.64
CA ASP A 43 -20.18 23.14 22.78
C ASP A 43 -21.49 22.42 22.43
N ASP A 44 -22.02 21.73 23.43
CA ASP A 44 -23.18 20.83 23.40
C ASP A 44 -24.50 21.59 23.69
N SER A 45 -25.54 21.41 22.87
CA SER A 45 -26.95 21.40 23.31
C SER A 45 -27.94 21.15 22.17
N SER A 46 -28.66 20.02 22.24
CA SER A 46 -30.13 19.94 22.34
C SER A 46 -30.71 18.64 21.76
N LYS A 47 -31.74 18.13 22.43
CA LYS A 47 -32.41 16.84 22.29
C LYS A 47 -33.75 16.94 21.55
N ASP A 48 -34.20 15.77 21.06
CA ASP A 48 -35.58 15.34 20.69
C ASP A 48 -36.15 15.91 19.35
N ALA A 49 -36.89 15.22 18.47
CA ALA A 49 -37.62 13.94 18.49
C ALA A 49 -37.87 13.37 17.05
N HIS A 50 -38.29 12.11 17.00
CA HIS A 50 -38.59 11.26 15.82
C HIS A 50 -39.72 11.71 14.87
N ALA A 51 -39.54 11.49 13.56
CA ALA A 51 -40.56 10.92 12.65
C ALA A 51 -39.93 10.44 11.31
N ALA A 52 -40.19 9.21 10.91
CA ALA A 52 -39.70 8.60 9.67
C ALA A 52 -40.46 9.12 8.42
N LYS A 53 -39.73 9.62 7.42
CA LYS A 53 -40.17 9.91 6.04
C LYS A 53 -39.00 9.68 5.05
N PRO A 54 -39.27 9.47 3.74
CA PRO A 54 -38.29 8.96 2.79
C PRO A 54 -37.16 9.95 2.51
N LEU A 55 -35.96 9.41 2.28
CA LEU A 55 -34.69 10.12 2.16
C LEU A 55 -34.61 10.95 0.85
N VAL A 56 -35.15 12.19 0.87
CA VAL A 56 -34.90 13.22 -0.14
C VAL A 56 -34.80 14.57 0.57
N ALA A 57 -33.58 15.04 0.84
CA ALA A 57 -33.21 16.46 0.95
C ALA A 57 -31.72 16.59 1.34
N GLN A 58 -30.85 16.70 0.33
CA GLN A 58 -29.57 17.38 0.48
C GLN A 58 -29.84 18.89 0.55
N THR A 59 -30.09 19.45 1.74
CA THR A 59 -30.18 20.91 1.90
C THR A 59 -29.68 21.34 3.28
N SER A 60 -28.37 21.55 3.39
CA SER A 60 -27.75 22.53 4.30
C SER A 60 -26.22 22.60 4.09
N ALA A 61 -25.79 22.75 2.83
CA ALA A 61 -24.41 23.07 2.48
C ALA A 61 -24.32 24.49 1.89
N SER A 62 -24.82 25.49 2.62
CA SER A 62 -24.78 26.89 2.16
C SER A 62 -24.65 27.88 3.31
N THR A 63 -23.58 27.84 4.13
CA THR A 63 -23.18 29.06 4.88
C THR A 63 -21.78 29.13 5.49
N VAL A 64 -20.82 28.22 5.22
CA VAL A 64 -19.43 28.43 5.69
C VAL A 64 -18.42 27.93 4.67
N ILE A 65 -18.22 28.67 3.58
CA ILE A 65 -17.00 28.57 2.75
C ILE A 65 -16.47 29.99 2.56
N SER A 66 -15.47 30.35 3.36
CA SER A 66 -14.67 31.55 3.16
C SER A 66 -13.60 31.33 2.07
N GLU A 67 -13.70 32.11 0.99
CA GLU A 67 -12.62 32.67 0.16
C GLU A 67 -11.65 31.80 -0.66
N GLN A 68 -11.77 30.46 -0.70
CA GLN A 68 -11.12 29.64 -1.74
C GLN A 68 -12.02 28.53 -2.28
N ALA A 69 -13.25 28.85 -2.68
CA ALA A 69 -14.04 27.94 -3.49
C ALA A 69 -13.37 27.79 -4.87
N SER A 70 -12.50 26.79 -5.03
CA SER A 70 -11.92 26.42 -6.31
C SER A 70 -13.05 26.10 -7.28
N VAL A 71 -13.28 26.97 -8.26
CA VAL A 71 -14.28 26.81 -9.31
C VAL A 71 -13.93 25.56 -10.13
N ARG A 72 -14.94 24.75 -10.46
CA ARG A 72 -14.82 23.60 -11.38
C ARG A 72 -14.00 24.01 -12.62
N PRO A 73 -12.96 23.24 -13.01
CA PRO A 73 -12.20 23.53 -14.23
C PRO A 73 -13.11 23.64 -15.47
N LYS A 74 -12.78 24.57 -16.37
CA LYS A 74 -13.57 24.79 -17.60
C LYS A 74 -13.30 23.71 -18.64
N GLU A 75 -12.14 23.07 -18.53
CA GLU A 75 -11.63 22.00 -19.37
C GLU A 75 -12.42 20.69 -19.17
N TRP A 76 -13.06 20.50 -18.02
CA TRP A 76 -13.84 19.30 -17.75
C TRP A 76 -15.04 19.20 -18.68
N LYS A 77 -15.14 18.06 -19.39
CA LYS A 77 -16.29 17.71 -20.22
C LYS A 77 -17.55 17.45 -19.38
N PHE A 78 -17.40 16.81 -18.23
CA PHE A 78 -18.51 16.40 -17.35
C PHE A 78 -18.49 17.16 -16.03
N GLN A 79 -19.65 17.35 -15.41
CA GLN A 79 -19.78 18.00 -14.12
C GLN A 79 -19.04 17.25 -13.02
N ASN A 80 -19.13 15.91 -13.05
CA ASN A 80 -18.56 15.00 -12.06
C ASN A 80 -18.41 13.59 -12.64
N GLU A 81 -17.85 12.68 -11.83
CA GLU A 81 -17.70 11.26 -12.17
C GLU A 81 -19.03 10.58 -12.52
N GLN A 82 -20.11 10.88 -11.80
CA GLN A 82 -21.41 10.23 -12.04
C GLN A 82 -21.98 10.59 -13.41
N GLU A 83 -21.89 11.85 -13.84
CA GLU A 83 -22.29 12.23 -15.20
C GLU A 83 -21.43 11.54 -16.26
N TRP A 84 -20.12 11.37 -16.03
CA TRP A 84 -19.25 10.60 -16.92
C TRP A 84 -19.67 9.12 -17.02
N ILE A 85 -20.03 8.47 -15.91
CA ILE A 85 -20.56 7.10 -15.90
C ILE A 85 -21.88 7.02 -16.67
N VAL A 86 -22.77 7.98 -16.45
CA VAL A 86 -24.08 8.06 -17.10
C VAL A 86 -23.92 8.27 -18.61
N ASP A 87 -23.02 9.15 -19.02
CA ASP A 87 -22.66 9.38 -20.42
C ASP A 87 -22.09 8.11 -21.05
N SER A 88 -21.07 7.52 -20.43
CA SER A 88 -20.40 6.33 -20.97
C SER A 88 -21.40 5.20 -21.25
N THR A 89 -22.30 4.95 -20.30
CA THR A 89 -23.31 3.87 -20.42
C THR A 89 -24.37 4.19 -21.47
N GLY A 90 -24.95 5.40 -21.45
CA GLY A 90 -25.98 5.80 -22.41
C GLY A 90 -25.45 5.91 -23.84
N HIS A 91 -24.21 6.37 -23.99
CA HIS A 91 -23.53 6.50 -25.27
C HIS A 91 -23.25 5.12 -25.89
N ASP A 92 -22.78 4.14 -25.11
CA ASP A 92 -22.62 2.76 -25.58
C ASP A 92 -23.96 2.16 -26.10
N VAL A 93 -25.07 2.42 -25.40
CA VAL A 93 -26.42 2.00 -25.86
C VAL A 93 -26.76 2.64 -27.21
N ALA A 94 -26.55 3.95 -27.34
CA ALA A 94 -26.85 4.70 -28.55
C ALA A 94 -25.96 4.28 -29.73
N GLU A 95 -24.67 4.04 -29.50
CA GLU A 95 -23.71 3.56 -30.49
C GLU A 95 -24.10 2.17 -31.03
N MET A 96 -24.38 1.21 -30.14
CA MET A 96 -24.73 -0.15 -30.54
C MET A 96 -26.04 -0.22 -31.33
N LEU A 97 -27.09 0.49 -30.88
CA LEU A 97 -28.38 0.51 -31.59
C LEU A 97 -28.33 1.38 -32.85
N GLY A 98 -27.46 2.41 -32.86
CA GLY A 98 -27.09 3.15 -34.06
C GLY A 98 -26.50 2.24 -35.12
N TYR A 99 -25.55 1.38 -34.76
CA TYR A 99 -25.00 0.37 -35.66
C TYR A 99 -26.07 -0.62 -36.14
N ALA A 100 -26.92 -1.10 -35.24
CA ALA A 100 -28.02 -2.00 -35.60
C ALA A 100 -29.02 -1.38 -36.59
N LYS A 101 -29.16 -0.05 -36.67
CA LYS A 101 -29.94 0.63 -37.71
C LYS A 101 -29.35 0.43 -39.11
N TYR A 102 -28.02 0.47 -39.24
CA TYR A 102 -27.32 0.48 -40.53
C TYR A 102 -26.69 -0.86 -40.92
N TRP A 103 -26.67 -1.86 -40.04
CA TRP A 103 -25.92 -3.11 -40.26
C TRP A 103 -26.31 -3.88 -41.53
N LYS A 104 -27.60 -3.91 -41.89
CA LYS A 104 -28.14 -4.51 -43.12
C LYS A 104 -28.23 -3.54 -44.30
N SER A 105 -27.80 -2.29 -44.11
CA SER A 105 -27.82 -1.24 -45.14
C SER A 105 -26.51 -1.22 -45.93
N ASP A 106 -26.60 -0.71 -47.15
CA ASP A 106 -25.45 -0.30 -47.96
C ASP A 106 -24.72 0.89 -47.32
N SER A 107 -25.46 1.73 -46.59
CA SER A 107 -24.89 2.79 -45.74
C SER A 107 -24.34 2.19 -44.46
N LYS A 108 -23.13 2.60 -44.09
CA LYS A 108 -22.42 2.09 -42.92
C LYS A 108 -22.42 3.12 -41.80
N PHE A 109 -22.68 2.66 -40.57
CA PHE A 109 -22.57 3.50 -39.37
C PHE A 109 -21.10 3.88 -39.14
N ALA A 110 -20.84 5.15 -38.88
CA ALA A 110 -19.59 5.62 -38.30
C ALA A 110 -19.88 6.34 -36.98
N VAL A 111 -18.97 6.27 -36.01
CA VAL A 111 -19.14 6.90 -34.68
C VAL A 111 -19.42 8.40 -34.81
N LYS A 112 -18.75 9.09 -35.74
CA LYS A 112 -18.98 10.51 -36.05
C LYS A 112 -20.38 10.85 -36.57
N ASP A 113 -21.15 9.84 -36.98
CA ASP A 113 -22.55 10.02 -37.41
C ASP A 113 -23.51 10.05 -36.21
N LEU A 114 -23.03 9.83 -34.98
CA LEU A 114 -23.75 10.03 -33.74
C LEU A 114 -23.19 11.27 -33.01
N ASP A 115 -24.04 12.27 -32.81
CA ASP A 115 -23.80 13.33 -31.83
C ASP A 115 -24.54 12.94 -30.55
N PHE A 116 -23.82 12.75 -29.45
CA PHE A 116 -24.38 12.34 -28.16
C PHE A 116 -23.79 13.17 -27.04
N LYS A 117 -24.67 13.70 -26.19
CA LYS A 117 -24.29 14.51 -25.05
C LYS A 117 -25.18 14.18 -23.85
N THR A 118 -24.54 13.95 -22.71
CA THR A 118 -25.21 13.96 -21.41
C THR A 118 -25.16 15.34 -20.79
N THR A 119 -26.25 15.75 -20.12
CA THR A 119 -26.29 16.96 -19.31
C THR A 119 -27.00 16.67 -17.98
N THR A 120 -26.35 17.03 -16.88
CA THR A 120 -26.96 17.07 -15.55
C THR A 120 -28.07 18.12 -15.53
N VAL A 121 -29.30 17.68 -15.29
CA VAL A 121 -30.48 18.55 -15.19
C VAL A 121 -30.63 19.06 -13.75
N ASP A 122 -30.53 18.15 -12.79
CA ASP A 122 -30.52 18.45 -11.36
C ASP A 122 -29.71 17.38 -10.62
N LEU A 123 -28.62 17.81 -9.99
CA LEU A 123 -27.73 16.91 -9.26
C LEU A 123 -28.39 16.32 -8.02
N GLY A 124 -29.25 17.09 -7.33
CA GLY A 124 -29.88 16.68 -6.08
C GLY A 124 -30.91 15.56 -6.25
N SER A 125 -31.62 15.55 -7.38
CA SER A 125 -32.55 14.48 -7.77
C SER A 125 -31.93 13.41 -8.68
N ASN A 126 -30.61 13.47 -8.92
CA ASN A 126 -29.91 12.61 -9.88
C ASN A 126 -30.60 12.57 -11.25
N ALA A 127 -31.04 13.74 -11.74
CA ALA A 127 -31.74 13.91 -13.00
C ALA A 127 -30.79 14.32 -14.12
N TYR A 128 -30.93 13.65 -15.26
CA TYR A 128 -30.07 13.78 -16.43
C TYR A 128 -30.90 13.91 -17.72
N SER A 129 -30.27 14.43 -18.76
CA SER A 129 -30.79 14.45 -20.12
C SER A 129 -29.74 13.90 -21.07
N PHE A 130 -30.14 12.96 -21.93
CA PHE A 130 -29.40 12.61 -23.13
C PHE A 130 -29.93 13.43 -24.28
N THR A 131 -29.07 14.22 -24.90
CA THR A 131 -29.34 14.89 -26.17
C THR A 131 -28.55 14.15 -27.24
N TYR A 132 -29.25 13.61 -28.23
CA TYR A 132 -28.61 12.82 -29.27
C TYR A 132 -29.22 13.03 -30.65
N SER A 133 -28.39 12.94 -31.69
CA SER A 133 -28.82 12.94 -33.08
C SER A 133 -27.98 11.97 -33.90
N PHE A 134 -28.60 11.41 -34.93
CA PHE A 134 -27.89 10.61 -35.93
C PHE A 134 -27.81 11.42 -37.22
N LYS A 135 -26.80 11.17 -38.04
CA LYS A 135 -26.63 11.89 -39.31
C LYS A 135 -27.92 11.90 -40.15
N GLY A 136 -28.42 13.09 -40.43
CA GLY A 136 -29.65 13.31 -41.20
C GLY A 136 -30.96 13.18 -40.40
N GLU A 137 -30.89 12.96 -39.09
CA GLU A 137 -32.03 12.86 -38.18
C GLU A 137 -32.12 14.09 -37.26
N PRO A 138 -33.32 14.48 -36.82
CA PRO A 138 -33.47 15.54 -35.83
C PRO A 138 -32.91 15.12 -34.47
N THR A 139 -32.35 16.08 -33.76
CA THR A 139 -31.93 15.94 -32.36
C THR A 139 -33.12 15.55 -31.48
N THR A 140 -32.89 14.59 -30.60
CA THR A 140 -33.87 14.07 -29.64
C THR A 140 -33.32 14.24 -28.22
N ASP A 141 -34.19 14.65 -27.31
CA ASP A 141 -33.88 14.72 -25.88
C ASP A 141 -34.60 13.58 -25.14
N TYR A 142 -33.87 12.90 -24.25
CA TYR A 142 -34.42 11.93 -23.32
C TYR A 142 -34.02 12.31 -21.90
N LYS A 143 -35.02 12.70 -21.09
CA LYS A 143 -34.83 13.11 -19.69
C LYS A 143 -35.23 11.97 -18.76
N PHE A 144 -34.42 11.73 -17.74
CA PHE A 144 -34.66 10.67 -16.76
C PHE A 144 -33.98 10.99 -15.43
N SER A 145 -34.37 10.28 -14.38
CA SER A 145 -33.67 10.26 -13.10
C SER A 145 -33.24 8.85 -12.78
N LEU A 146 -32.05 8.68 -12.21
CA LEU A 146 -31.56 7.38 -11.76
C LEU A 146 -32.53 6.80 -10.70
N GLN A 147 -32.97 5.55 -10.86
CA GLN A 147 -33.99 4.93 -10.00
C GLN A 147 -33.43 3.92 -8.97
N ASP A 148 -32.27 3.31 -9.23
CA ASP A 148 -31.74 2.20 -8.41
C ASP A 148 -30.27 2.42 -8.00
N TYR A 149 -29.35 2.35 -8.97
CA TYR A 149 -27.95 2.77 -8.82
C TYR A 149 -27.41 3.25 -10.16
N ALA A 150 -26.28 3.97 -10.17
CA ALA A 150 -25.71 4.59 -11.37
C ALA A 150 -25.57 3.62 -12.55
N TRP A 151 -25.03 2.42 -12.32
CA TRP A 151 -24.88 1.39 -13.35
C TRP A 151 -26.10 0.46 -13.53
N SER A 152 -27.25 0.73 -12.91
CA SER A 152 -28.42 -0.16 -13.06
C SER A 152 -28.88 -0.21 -14.52
N PRO A 153 -28.95 -1.39 -15.16
CA PRO A 153 -29.44 -1.51 -16.54
C PRO A 153 -30.83 -0.91 -16.73
N LYS A 154 -31.65 -0.90 -15.65
CA LYS A 154 -33.01 -0.32 -15.65
C LYS A 154 -33.05 1.17 -15.98
N ASN A 155 -31.98 1.92 -15.72
CA ASN A 155 -31.93 3.34 -16.06
C ASN A 155 -31.78 3.57 -17.57
N TYR A 156 -31.21 2.59 -18.30
CA TYR A 156 -30.82 2.73 -19.71
C TYR A 156 -31.70 1.90 -20.65
N GLU A 157 -32.39 0.89 -20.13
CA GLU A 157 -33.35 0.07 -20.87
C GLU A 157 -34.46 0.91 -21.56
N PRO A 158 -35.02 1.99 -20.95
CA PRO A 158 -35.99 2.83 -21.66
C PRO A 158 -35.39 3.56 -22.87
N LEU A 159 -34.12 4.02 -22.79
CA LEU A 159 -33.41 4.59 -23.94
C LEU A 159 -33.26 3.54 -25.04
N ALA A 160 -32.88 2.30 -24.68
CA ALA A 160 -32.78 1.21 -25.63
C ALA A 160 -34.13 0.92 -26.31
N LYS A 161 -35.22 0.81 -25.55
CA LYS A 161 -36.59 0.62 -26.08
C LYS A 161 -37.00 1.77 -27.02
N GLN A 162 -36.73 3.02 -26.65
CA GLN A 162 -36.99 4.20 -27.47
C GLN A 162 -36.22 4.16 -28.81
N LEU A 163 -34.95 3.77 -28.80
CA LEU A 163 -34.14 3.66 -30.01
C LEU A 163 -34.58 2.50 -30.91
N ILE A 164 -34.90 1.34 -30.31
CA ILE A 164 -35.46 0.18 -31.02
C ILE A 164 -36.76 0.58 -31.74
N GLU A 165 -37.67 1.26 -31.06
CA GLU A 165 -38.92 1.74 -31.64
C GLU A 165 -38.68 2.79 -32.73
N LYS A 166 -37.86 3.82 -32.45
CA LYS A 166 -37.51 4.89 -33.41
C LYS A 166 -36.95 4.34 -34.71
N PHE A 167 -36.09 3.32 -34.63
CA PHE A 167 -35.45 2.69 -35.78
C PHE A 167 -36.21 1.50 -36.35
N LYS A 168 -37.38 1.15 -35.76
CA LYS A 168 -38.20 0.00 -36.15
C LYS A 168 -37.39 -1.31 -36.18
N LEU A 169 -36.50 -1.46 -35.20
CA LEU A 169 -35.66 -2.65 -35.07
C LEU A 169 -36.50 -3.79 -34.50
N THR A 170 -36.24 -5.01 -34.96
CA THR A 170 -36.92 -6.22 -34.46
C THR A 170 -35.85 -7.14 -33.89
N ALA A 171 -36.05 -7.58 -32.65
CA ALA A 171 -35.16 -8.55 -32.01
C ALA A 171 -35.03 -9.81 -32.88
N THR A 172 -33.82 -10.33 -32.96
CA THR A 172 -33.58 -11.63 -33.60
C THR A 172 -33.72 -12.75 -32.57
N ALA A 173 -33.89 -13.98 -33.05
CA ALA A 173 -33.98 -15.13 -32.17
C ALA A 173 -32.68 -15.25 -31.34
N PRO A 174 -32.76 -15.47 -30.02
CA PRO A 174 -31.57 -15.60 -29.18
C PRO A 174 -30.68 -16.76 -29.67
N SER A 175 -29.40 -16.48 -29.92
CA SER A 175 -28.44 -17.53 -30.28
C SER A 175 -28.17 -18.46 -29.10
N ALA A 176 -27.94 -19.73 -29.40
CA ALA A 176 -27.47 -20.69 -28.41
C ALA A 176 -26.10 -20.26 -27.87
N VAL A 177 -25.92 -20.36 -26.56
CA VAL A 177 -24.62 -20.15 -25.92
C VAL A 177 -23.75 -21.39 -26.18
N PRO A 178 -22.53 -21.26 -26.73
CA PRO A 178 -21.65 -22.41 -26.90
C PRO A 178 -21.31 -23.08 -25.56
N ASP A 179 -21.29 -24.40 -25.51
CA ASP A 179 -21.03 -25.19 -24.29
C ASP A 179 -19.72 -24.82 -23.56
N ASP A 180 -18.71 -24.37 -24.31
CA ASP A 180 -17.40 -24.00 -23.79
C ASP A 180 -17.28 -22.52 -23.43
N PHE A 181 -18.30 -21.68 -23.69
CA PHE A 181 -18.23 -20.23 -23.40
C PHE A 181 -17.92 -19.95 -21.93
N MET A 182 -18.73 -20.50 -21.01
CA MET A 182 -18.53 -20.30 -19.58
C MET A 182 -17.24 -20.95 -19.09
N LYS A 183 -16.80 -22.06 -19.70
CA LYS A 183 -15.51 -22.70 -19.39
C LYS A 183 -14.34 -21.80 -19.75
N ASN A 184 -14.38 -21.16 -20.92
CA ASN A 184 -13.34 -20.26 -21.41
C ASN A 184 -13.29 -18.97 -20.58
N VAL A 185 -14.45 -18.41 -20.23
CA VAL A 185 -14.57 -17.27 -19.32
C VAL A 185 -13.96 -17.59 -17.94
N ALA A 186 -14.25 -18.79 -17.40
CA ALA A 186 -13.76 -19.20 -16.10
C ALA A 186 -12.24 -19.52 -16.04
N GLN A 187 -11.55 -19.59 -17.19
CA GLN A 187 -10.09 -19.77 -17.22
C GLN A 187 -9.30 -18.55 -16.71
N ALA A 188 -9.94 -17.37 -16.62
CA ALA A 188 -9.32 -16.16 -16.09
C ALA A 188 -7.96 -15.79 -16.75
N SER A 189 -7.84 -16.03 -18.07
CA SER A 189 -6.65 -15.74 -18.86
C SER A 189 -6.99 -14.86 -20.06
N PHE A 190 -6.08 -13.97 -20.46
CA PHE A 190 -6.27 -13.13 -21.65
C PHE A 190 -6.42 -13.95 -22.93
N GLU A 191 -5.73 -15.08 -23.04
CA GLU A 191 -5.84 -15.96 -24.21
C GLU A 191 -7.27 -16.50 -24.38
N SER A 192 -7.87 -17.01 -23.30
CA SER A 192 -9.25 -17.49 -23.33
C SER A 192 -10.26 -16.36 -23.52
N LEU A 193 -10.02 -15.19 -22.89
CA LEU A 193 -10.88 -14.02 -23.07
C LEU A 193 -10.82 -13.46 -24.48
N PHE A 194 -9.65 -13.41 -25.13
CA PHE A 194 -9.52 -12.91 -26.50
C PHE A 194 -10.18 -13.82 -27.52
N LYS A 195 -10.06 -15.15 -27.33
CA LYS A 195 -10.78 -16.12 -28.15
C LYS A 195 -12.29 -15.86 -28.13
N GLU A 196 -12.87 -15.71 -26.95
CA GLU A 196 -14.31 -15.42 -26.83
C GLU A 196 -14.66 -13.99 -27.26
N ASN A 197 -13.78 -13.02 -27.03
CA ASN A 197 -13.96 -11.65 -27.48
C ASN A 197 -14.10 -11.57 -29.01
N VAL A 198 -13.21 -12.24 -29.76
CA VAL A 198 -13.28 -12.30 -31.23
C VAL A 198 -14.60 -12.93 -31.66
N ARG A 199 -14.94 -14.11 -31.12
CA ARG A 199 -16.18 -14.82 -31.47
C ARG A 199 -17.42 -13.98 -31.20
N VAL A 200 -17.55 -13.43 -29.99
CA VAL A 200 -18.74 -12.65 -29.60
C VAL A 200 -18.80 -11.33 -30.38
N SER A 201 -17.67 -10.65 -30.59
CA SER A 201 -17.63 -9.40 -31.38
C SER A 201 -18.04 -9.63 -32.84
N GLU A 202 -17.54 -10.71 -33.47
CA GLU A 202 -17.94 -11.10 -34.82
C GLU A 202 -19.42 -11.46 -34.89
N ALA A 203 -19.90 -12.32 -33.97
CA ALA A 203 -21.30 -12.72 -33.92
C ALA A 203 -22.22 -11.52 -33.66
N LEU A 204 -21.84 -10.61 -32.77
CA LEU A 204 -22.62 -9.42 -32.44
C LEU A 204 -22.63 -8.42 -33.60
N SER A 205 -21.52 -8.27 -34.33
CA SER A 205 -21.48 -7.48 -35.57
C SER A 205 -22.41 -8.06 -36.64
N GLN A 206 -22.50 -9.39 -36.71
CA GLN A 206 -23.37 -10.14 -37.60
C GLN A 206 -24.77 -10.38 -37.06
N ASN A 207 -25.10 -9.93 -35.85
CA ASN A 207 -26.42 -10.03 -35.23
C ASN A 207 -26.57 -9.10 -34.00
N PRO A 208 -26.56 -7.76 -34.16
CA PRO A 208 -26.55 -6.79 -33.06
C PRO A 208 -27.92 -6.64 -32.38
N LEU A 209 -28.92 -7.43 -32.77
CA LEU A 209 -30.26 -7.47 -32.19
C LEU A 209 -30.53 -8.81 -31.49
N ASP A 210 -29.48 -9.58 -31.23
CA ASP A 210 -29.54 -10.84 -30.48
C ASP A 210 -29.33 -10.60 -28.98
N PRO A 211 -30.35 -10.83 -28.13
CA PRO A 211 -30.19 -10.60 -26.69
C PRO A 211 -29.16 -11.52 -26.04
N SER A 212 -28.97 -12.76 -26.53
CA SER A 212 -28.02 -13.73 -25.97
C SER A 212 -26.57 -13.31 -26.21
N LEU A 213 -26.28 -12.68 -27.35
CA LEU A 213 -24.93 -12.17 -27.65
C LEU A 213 -24.58 -10.96 -26.76
N HIS A 214 -25.56 -10.10 -26.46
CA HIS A 214 -25.37 -9.02 -25.49
C HIS A 214 -25.13 -9.55 -24.07
N GLU A 215 -25.83 -10.60 -23.64
CA GLU A 215 -25.57 -11.25 -22.35
C GLU A 215 -24.16 -11.87 -22.30
N GLN A 216 -23.72 -12.54 -23.36
CA GLN A 216 -22.35 -13.06 -23.47
C GLN A 216 -21.30 -11.94 -23.42
N ALA A 217 -21.55 -10.81 -24.09
CA ALA A 217 -20.67 -9.64 -24.06
C ALA A 217 -20.56 -9.04 -22.64
N ALA A 218 -21.67 -8.93 -21.92
CA ALA A 218 -21.68 -8.49 -20.52
C ALA A 218 -20.89 -9.47 -19.62
N MET A 219 -21.02 -10.78 -19.83
CA MET A 219 -20.27 -11.78 -19.06
C MET A 219 -18.76 -11.72 -19.35
N LEU A 220 -18.35 -11.43 -20.59
CA LEU A 220 -16.93 -11.21 -20.91
C LEU A 220 -16.35 -10.00 -20.19
N GLN A 221 -17.08 -8.88 -20.15
CA GLN A 221 -16.70 -7.68 -19.41
C GLN A 221 -16.60 -7.93 -17.90
N ALA A 222 -17.50 -8.76 -17.36
CA ALA A 222 -17.46 -9.18 -15.96
C ALA A 222 -16.17 -9.96 -15.66
N ALA A 223 -15.85 -10.96 -16.50
CA ALA A 223 -14.67 -11.79 -16.33
C ALA A 223 -13.37 -10.98 -16.44
N PHE A 224 -13.29 -10.06 -17.41
CA PHE A 224 -12.18 -9.12 -17.54
C PHE A 224 -12.01 -8.26 -16.28
N SER A 225 -13.10 -7.71 -15.76
CA SER A 225 -13.09 -6.88 -14.55
C SER A 225 -12.66 -7.65 -13.30
N MET A 226 -12.99 -8.95 -13.20
CA MET A 226 -12.57 -9.82 -12.10
C MET A 226 -11.06 -10.11 -12.08
N LEU A 227 -10.33 -9.82 -13.18
CA LEU A 227 -8.86 -9.92 -13.23
C LEU A 227 -8.17 -8.69 -12.59
N GLU A 228 -8.86 -7.57 -12.42
CA GLU A 228 -8.28 -6.31 -11.94
C GLU A 228 -7.85 -6.42 -10.47
N ASN A 229 -6.54 -6.39 -10.22
CA ASN A 229 -5.92 -6.49 -8.89
C ASN A 229 -4.70 -5.54 -8.76
N CYS A 230 -4.86 -4.26 -9.09
CA CYS A 230 -3.77 -3.27 -9.03
C CYS A 230 -3.91 -2.26 -7.88
N GLY A 231 -4.44 -2.71 -6.73
CA GLY A 231 -4.49 -1.93 -5.50
C GLY A 231 -5.17 -0.57 -5.70
N LEU A 232 -4.44 0.51 -5.41
CA LEU A 232 -4.96 1.88 -5.48
C LEU A 232 -5.26 2.33 -6.92
N PHE A 233 -4.67 1.69 -7.93
CA PHE A 233 -4.89 1.99 -9.33
C PHE A 233 -6.11 1.29 -9.92
N SER A 234 -6.70 0.30 -9.23
CA SER A 234 -7.78 -0.54 -9.77
C SER A 234 -8.89 0.30 -10.35
N ASP A 235 -9.25 0.05 -11.62
CA ASP A 235 -10.34 0.76 -12.28
C ASP A 235 -11.24 -0.13 -13.13
N THR A 236 -12.50 -0.24 -12.70
CA THR A 236 -13.54 -1.03 -13.38
C THR A 236 -14.71 -0.19 -13.89
N ARG A 237 -14.64 1.14 -13.83
CA ARG A 237 -15.80 1.99 -14.19
C ARG A 237 -16.23 1.81 -15.66
N ALA A 238 -15.27 1.79 -16.60
CA ALA A 238 -15.53 1.57 -18.01
C ALA A 238 -16.17 0.19 -18.33
N PRO A 239 -15.62 -0.95 -17.87
CA PRO A 239 -16.27 -2.23 -18.11
C PRO A 239 -17.64 -2.36 -17.43
N LEU A 240 -17.85 -1.76 -16.25
CA LEU A 240 -19.17 -1.72 -15.60
C LEU A 240 -20.21 -0.95 -16.44
N SER A 241 -19.82 0.17 -17.05
CA SER A 241 -20.67 0.91 -17.98
C SER A 241 -21.05 0.07 -19.20
N ARG A 242 -20.10 -0.66 -19.80
CA ARG A 242 -20.40 -1.56 -20.93
C ARG A 242 -21.28 -2.75 -20.56
N MET A 243 -21.03 -3.35 -19.39
CA MET A 243 -21.91 -4.41 -18.86
C MET A 243 -23.34 -3.91 -18.72
N SER A 244 -23.52 -2.72 -18.15
CA SER A 244 -24.83 -2.10 -17.98
C SER A 244 -25.52 -1.84 -19.33
N ALA A 245 -24.80 -1.29 -20.31
CA ALA A 245 -25.32 -1.03 -21.65
C ALA A 245 -25.77 -2.32 -22.36
N HIS A 246 -24.95 -3.38 -22.36
CA HIS A 246 -25.30 -4.66 -22.95
C HIS A 246 -26.51 -5.31 -22.26
N LEU A 247 -26.55 -5.33 -20.91
CA LEU A 247 -27.68 -5.87 -20.16
C LEU A 247 -28.97 -5.07 -20.40
N ALA A 248 -28.88 -3.75 -20.56
CA ALA A 248 -30.02 -2.90 -20.89
C ALA A 248 -30.59 -3.22 -22.28
N ILE A 249 -29.72 -3.40 -23.28
CA ILE A 249 -30.14 -3.81 -24.64
C ILE A 249 -30.73 -5.22 -24.63
N ALA A 250 -30.09 -6.18 -23.96
CA ALA A 250 -30.59 -7.55 -23.86
C ALA A 250 -32.02 -7.60 -23.27
N LYS A 251 -32.26 -6.87 -22.18
CA LYS A 251 -33.60 -6.72 -21.57
C LYS A 251 -34.60 -6.07 -22.51
N ALA A 252 -34.21 -4.98 -23.17
CA ALA A 252 -35.06 -4.29 -24.13
C ALA A 252 -35.47 -5.18 -25.32
N LEU A 253 -34.59 -6.08 -25.77
CA LEU A 253 -34.85 -7.01 -26.87
C LEU A 253 -35.63 -8.27 -26.45
N ASN A 254 -35.65 -8.62 -25.15
CA ASN A 254 -36.21 -9.90 -24.66
C ASN A 254 -37.23 -9.75 -23.52
N GLU A 255 -37.94 -8.63 -23.46
CA GLU A 255 -38.99 -8.36 -22.48
C GLU A 255 -38.52 -8.59 -21.03
N ASP A 256 -37.35 -8.04 -20.71
CA ASP A 256 -36.70 -8.06 -19.39
C ASP A 256 -36.25 -9.44 -18.90
N ARG A 257 -36.33 -10.48 -19.75
CA ARG A 257 -35.86 -11.84 -19.44
C ARG A 257 -34.37 -12.00 -19.74
N LEU A 258 -33.64 -12.59 -18.80
CA LEU A 258 -32.21 -12.93 -18.94
C LEU A 258 -32.01 -14.45 -18.90
N SER A 259 -31.11 -14.96 -19.74
CA SER A 259 -30.65 -16.36 -19.64
C SER A 259 -29.77 -16.59 -18.39
N SER A 260 -29.28 -17.82 -18.19
CA SER A 260 -28.34 -18.13 -17.10
C SER A 260 -27.08 -17.25 -17.15
N VAL A 261 -26.57 -16.98 -18.36
CA VAL A 261 -25.41 -16.11 -18.60
C VAL A 261 -25.73 -14.66 -18.21
N GLY A 262 -26.85 -14.12 -18.68
CA GLY A 262 -27.28 -12.77 -18.35
C GLY A 262 -27.54 -12.57 -16.86
N GLN A 263 -28.11 -13.58 -16.18
CA GLN A 263 -28.32 -13.55 -14.73
C GLN A 263 -26.99 -13.47 -13.98
N ILE A 264 -26.00 -14.30 -14.33
CA ILE A 264 -24.67 -14.26 -13.71
C ILE A 264 -23.96 -12.93 -13.99
N ALA A 265 -24.03 -12.42 -15.23
CA ALA A 265 -23.47 -11.12 -15.58
C ALA A 265 -24.11 -9.96 -14.78
N ASN A 266 -25.43 -10.00 -14.57
CA ASN A 266 -26.12 -9.02 -13.74
C ASN A 266 -25.71 -9.13 -12.26
N ILE A 267 -25.53 -10.35 -11.72
CA ILE A 267 -24.99 -10.54 -10.37
C ILE A 267 -23.56 -9.98 -10.25
N ALA A 268 -22.73 -10.21 -11.26
CA ALA A 268 -21.36 -9.67 -11.29
C ALA A 268 -21.36 -8.13 -11.31
N LEU A 269 -22.30 -7.50 -12.04
CA LEU A 269 -22.48 -6.04 -12.04
C LEU A 269 -22.77 -5.51 -10.63
N GLU A 270 -23.74 -6.11 -9.92
CA GLU A 270 -24.08 -5.72 -8.54
C GLU A 270 -22.86 -5.88 -7.60
N SER A 271 -22.16 -7.01 -7.66
CA SER A 271 -21.00 -7.27 -6.79
C SER A 271 -19.85 -6.28 -7.06
N MET A 272 -19.54 -6.01 -8.33
CA MET A 272 -18.43 -5.12 -8.68
C MET A 272 -18.77 -3.63 -8.51
N SER A 273 -20.04 -3.27 -8.50
CA SER A 273 -20.53 -1.96 -8.00
C SER A 273 -20.55 -1.87 -6.47
N CYS A 274 -19.95 -2.83 -5.76
CA CYS A 274 -19.91 -2.93 -4.31
C CYS A 274 -21.33 -2.95 -3.68
N ARG A 275 -22.28 -3.69 -4.26
CA ARG A 275 -23.63 -3.87 -3.72
C ARG A 275 -23.81 -5.29 -3.19
N ASP A 276 -22.86 -5.77 -2.38
CA ASP A 276 -22.81 -7.16 -1.93
C ASP A 276 -24.01 -7.57 -1.07
N GLY A 277 -24.68 -6.61 -0.41
CA GLY A 277 -25.94 -6.84 0.30
C GLY A 277 -27.12 -7.18 -0.63
N ILE A 278 -26.99 -6.88 -1.93
CA ILE A 278 -27.94 -7.26 -2.99
C ILE A 278 -27.40 -8.47 -3.77
N ALA A 279 -26.12 -8.46 -4.14
CA ALA A 279 -25.52 -9.51 -4.96
C ALA A 279 -25.52 -10.88 -4.26
N VAL A 280 -25.22 -10.94 -2.95
CA VAL A 280 -25.15 -12.22 -2.21
C VAL A 280 -26.52 -12.91 -2.14
N PRO A 281 -27.63 -12.25 -1.77
CA PRO A 281 -28.96 -12.84 -1.88
C PRO A 281 -29.32 -13.31 -3.29
N MET A 282 -28.90 -12.59 -4.33
CA MET A 282 -29.11 -13.03 -5.73
C MET A 282 -28.32 -14.30 -6.05
N ILE A 283 -27.09 -14.43 -5.55
CA ILE A 283 -26.28 -15.65 -5.67
C ILE A 283 -26.99 -16.82 -4.97
N GLU A 284 -27.46 -16.63 -3.75
CA GLU A 284 -28.15 -17.69 -2.98
C GLU A 284 -29.47 -18.13 -3.63
N ALA A 285 -30.16 -17.21 -4.31
CA ALA A 285 -31.33 -17.55 -5.13
C ALA A 285 -30.91 -18.33 -6.39
N ALA A 286 -29.83 -17.92 -7.05
CA ALA A 286 -29.28 -18.59 -8.22
C ALA A 286 -28.79 -20.02 -7.90
N GLU A 287 -28.15 -20.24 -6.74
CA GLU A 287 -27.67 -21.55 -6.28
C GLU A 287 -28.77 -22.63 -6.21
N LYS A 288 -30.05 -22.23 -6.11
CA LYS A 288 -31.22 -23.12 -6.11
C LYS A 288 -31.67 -23.56 -7.50
N GLN A 289 -31.17 -22.92 -8.55
CA GLN A 289 -31.47 -23.24 -9.94
C GLN A 289 -30.51 -24.30 -10.50
N GLN A 290 -30.87 -24.86 -11.65
CA GLN A 290 -30.04 -25.86 -12.34
C GLN A 290 -28.94 -25.18 -13.17
N PHE A 291 -27.87 -24.78 -12.50
CA PHE A 291 -26.63 -24.30 -13.15
C PHE A 291 -25.63 -25.44 -13.39
N THR A 292 -24.82 -25.30 -14.43
CA THR A 292 -23.67 -26.18 -14.70
C THR A 292 -22.60 -26.06 -13.60
N PRO A 293 -21.69 -27.04 -13.45
CA PRO A 293 -20.61 -26.95 -12.46
C PRO A 293 -19.74 -25.68 -12.60
N VAL A 294 -19.50 -25.24 -13.83
CA VAL A 294 -18.68 -24.04 -14.12
C VAL A 294 -19.41 -22.76 -13.71
N GLU A 295 -20.70 -22.65 -14.03
CA GLU A 295 -21.53 -21.53 -13.60
C GLU A 295 -21.62 -21.44 -12.07
N LYS A 296 -21.73 -22.60 -11.37
CA LYS A 296 -21.65 -22.66 -9.90
C LYS A 296 -20.30 -22.19 -9.37
N SER A 297 -19.20 -22.56 -10.03
CA SER A 297 -17.86 -22.06 -9.67
C SER A 297 -17.75 -20.54 -9.81
N ILE A 298 -18.30 -19.95 -10.88
CA ILE A 298 -18.34 -18.49 -11.07
C ILE A 298 -19.19 -17.80 -10.00
N LEU A 299 -20.37 -18.36 -9.67
CA LEU A 299 -21.21 -17.85 -8.59
C LEU A 299 -20.49 -17.89 -7.23
N ARG A 300 -19.77 -18.98 -6.92
CA ARG A 300 -18.91 -19.05 -5.73
C ARG A 300 -17.78 -18.01 -5.76
N ALA A 301 -17.16 -17.78 -6.91
CA ALA A 301 -16.13 -16.74 -7.07
C ALA A 301 -16.68 -15.34 -6.71
N LEU A 302 -17.89 -15.01 -7.19
CA LEU A 302 -18.59 -13.77 -6.86
C LEU A 302 -18.99 -13.71 -5.38
N LYS A 303 -19.42 -14.83 -4.78
CA LYS A 303 -19.77 -14.92 -3.35
C LYS A 303 -18.54 -14.69 -2.47
N ILE A 304 -17.41 -15.31 -2.80
CA ILE A 304 -16.13 -15.06 -2.13
C ILE A 304 -15.76 -13.59 -2.25
N ARG A 305 -15.82 -13.02 -3.46
CA ARG A 305 -15.53 -11.61 -3.71
C ARG A 305 -16.41 -10.71 -2.84
N GLY A 306 -17.72 -10.88 -2.84
CA GLY A 306 -18.64 -9.98 -2.15
C GLY A 306 -18.68 -10.14 -0.63
N THR A 307 -18.38 -11.33 -0.10
CA THR A 307 -18.43 -11.59 1.36
C THR A 307 -17.08 -11.50 2.06
N ALA A 308 -15.99 -11.43 1.28
CA ALA A 308 -14.61 -11.67 1.72
C ALA A 308 -14.38 -13.05 2.38
N ASN A 309 -15.39 -13.92 2.43
CA ASN A 309 -15.30 -15.23 3.07
C ASN A 309 -14.71 -16.26 2.12
N TRP A 310 -13.39 -16.41 2.18
CA TRP A 310 -12.63 -17.37 1.39
C TRP A 310 -13.00 -18.84 1.67
N ARG A 311 -13.70 -19.14 2.78
CA ARG A 311 -14.11 -20.51 3.14
C ARG A 311 -15.17 -21.11 2.21
N TYR A 312 -15.80 -20.29 1.36
CA TYR A 312 -16.68 -20.79 0.31
C TYR A 312 -15.95 -21.46 -0.85
N TYR A 313 -14.61 -21.36 -0.91
CA TYR A 313 -13.79 -21.98 -1.94
C TYR A 313 -13.83 -23.52 -1.86
N ILE A 314 -14.12 -24.16 -3.00
CA ILE A 314 -14.13 -25.63 -3.12
C ILE A 314 -13.06 -26.05 -4.13
N GLU A 315 -11.89 -26.46 -3.63
CA GLU A 315 -10.72 -26.74 -4.47
C GLU A 315 -11.00 -27.77 -5.58
N ALA A 316 -11.69 -28.86 -5.26
CA ALA A 316 -11.98 -29.95 -6.21
C ALA A 316 -12.88 -29.56 -7.38
N GLU A 317 -13.65 -28.47 -7.24
CA GLU A 317 -14.59 -27.97 -8.25
C GLU A 317 -14.17 -26.61 -8.83
N SER A 318 -13.02 -26.10 -8.40
CA SER A 318 -12.64 -24.72 -8.67
C SER A 318 -12.15 -24.51 -10.09
N THR A 319 -12.59 -23.39 -10.68
CA THR A 319 -12.01 -22.82 -11.89
C THR A 319 -10.89 -21.83 -11.52
N PRO A 320 -9.96 -21.50 -12.45
CA PRO A 320 -8.96 -20.47 -12.20
C PRO A 320 -9.55 -19.12 -11.76
N LEU A 321 -10.73 -18.74 -12.27
CA LEU A 321 -11.43 -17.54 -11.83
C LEU A 321 -11.82 -17.60 -10.34
N GLU A 322 -12.37 -18.73 -9.88
CA GLU A 322 -12.71 -18.95 -8.47
C GLU A 322 -11.45 -18.97 -7.60
N GLU A 323 -10.40 -19.66 -8.04
CA GLU A 323 -9.11 -19.70 -7.36
C GLU A 323 -8.49 -18.30 -7.20
N ASN A 324 -8.59 -17.43 -8.22
CA ASN A 324 -8.12 -16.04 -8.13
C ASN A 324 -8.91 -15.22 -7.10
N GLN A 325 -10.25 -15.35 -7.04
CA GLN A 325 -11.05 -14.63 -6.04
C GLN A 325 -10.82 -15.15 -4.63
N TYR A 326 -10.68 -16.49 -4.47
CA TYR A 326 -10.22 -17.11 -3.24
C TYR A 326 -8.91 -16.49 -2.79
N GLY A 327 -7.94 -16.41 -3.70
CA GLY A 327 -6.64 -15.83 -3.45
C GLY A 327 -6.63 -14.41 -2.96
N MET A 328 -7.34 -13.55 -3.69
CA MET A 328 -7.49 -12.15 -3.34
C MET A 328 -8.01 -12.01 -1.91
N ARG A 329 -9.11 -12.68 -1.55
CA ARG A 329 -9.72 -12.56 -0.22
C ARG A 329 -8.96 -13.29 0.88
N PHE A 330 -8.35 -14.43 0.56
CA PHE A 330 -7.48 -15.16 1.49
C PHE A 330 -6.28 -14.28 1.88
N SER A 331 -5.59 -13.66 0.91
CA SER A 331 -4.44 -12.78 1.19
C SER A 331 -4.78 -11.49 1.96
N GLN A 332 -6.05 -11.07 1.96
CA GLN A 332 -6.51 -9.89 2.70
C GLN A 332 -6.88 -10.20 4.15
N THR A 333 -7.26 -11.45 4.43
CA THR A 333 -7.77 -11.91 5.73
C THR A 333 -6.80 -12.84 6.45
N ARG A 334 -5.65 -13.16 5.83
CA ARG A 334 -4.63 -14.11 6.30
C ARG A 334 -3.22 -13.60 6.04
N PRO A 335 -2.20 -14.14 6.76
CA PRO A 335 -0.80 -13.87 6.45
C PRO A 335 -0.46 -14.16 4.99
N ILE A 336 0.25 -13.22 4.35
CA ILE A 336 0.58 -13.32 2.92
C ILE A 336 1.56 -14.47 2.63
N GLU A 337 2.40 -14.83 3.60
CA GLU A 337 3.38 -15.90 3.53
C GLU A 337 2.69 -17.26 3.37
N GLU A 338 1.62 -17.49 4.14
CA GLU A 338 0.81 -18.71 4.05
C GLU A 338 0.20 -18.82 2.64
N THR A 339 -0.36 -17.72 2.16
CA THR A 339 -0.94 -17.63 0.81
C THR A 339 0.11 -17.97 -0.25
N MET A 340 1.27 -17.31 -0.20
CA MET A 340 2.36 -17.52 -1.14
C MET A 340 2.85 -18.97 -1.13
N ASN A 341 3.11 -19.54 0.05
CA ASN A 341 3.64 -20.90 0.21
C ASN A 341 2.66 -21.96 -0.29
N LYS A 342 1.36 -21.80 0.02
CA LYS A 342 0.30 -22.71 -0.46
C LYS A 342 0.27 -22.75 -1.98
N LEU A 343 0.43 -21.61 -2.64
CA LEU A 343 0.38 -21.51 -4.10
C LEU A 343 1.65 -21.97 -4.78
N MET A 344 2.82 -21.58 -4.25
CA MET A 344 4.09 -22.08 -4.77
C MET A 344 4.15 -23.60 -4.69
N LYS A 345 3.58 -24.21 -3.64
CA LYS A 345 3.44 -25.66 -3.53
C LYS A 345 2.51 -26.26 -4.59
N LYS A 346 1.39 -25.57 -4.90
CA LYS A 346 0.39 -26.04 -5.87
C LYS A 346 0.86 -25.90 -7.33
N HIS A 347 1.43 -24.75 -7.68
CA HIS A 347 1.72 -24.35 -9.06
C HIS A 347 3.22 -24.42 -9.43
N GLY A 348 4.11 -24.66 -8.46
CA GLY A 348 5.57 -24.67 -8.64
C GLY A 348 6.21 -23.28 -8.82
N SER A 349 5.49 -22.34 -9.41
CA SER A 349 5.84 -20.92 -9.52
C SER A 349 4.59 -20.05 -9.33
N LEU A 350 4.76 -18.74 -9.09
CA LEU A 350 3.62 -17.83 -8.94
C LEU A 350 3.14 -17.33 -10.31
N PRO A 351 1.89 -17.64 -10.74
CA PRO A 351 1.30 -17.02 -11.91
C PRO A 351 1.18 -15.51 -11.75
N ILE A 352 1.16 -14.75 -12.85
CA ILE A 352 1.09 -13.29 -12.81
C ILE A 352 -0.10 -12.77 -12.00
N GLN A 353 -1.29 -13.38 -12.12
CA GLN A 353 -2.47 -12.95 -11.34
C GLN A 353 -2.26 -13.07 -9.83
N TRP A 354 -1.56 -14.10 -9.40
CA TRP A 354 -1.20 -14.27 -8.00
C TRP A 354 -0.10 -13.32 -7.56
N MET A 355 0.87 -13.03 -8.44
CA MET A 355 1.84 -11.97 -8.15
C MET A 355 1.14 -10.61 -7.97
N ARG A 356 0.10 -10.29 -8.77
CA ARG A 356 -0.72 -9.08 -8.61
C ARG A 356 -1.47 -9.05 -7.29
N ILE A 357 -2.15 -10.15 -6.93
CA ILE A 357 -2.84 -10.31 -5.64
C ILE A 357 -1.85 -10.10 -4.48
N LEU A 358 -0.73 -10.82 -4.48
CA LEU A 358 0.29 -10.69 -3.43
C LEU A 358 0.95 -9.30 -3.45
N ASN A 359 1.06 -8.65 -4.62
CA ASN A 359 1.62 -7.31 -4.77
C ASN A 359 0.70 -6.19 -4.25
N SER A 360 -0.61 -6.39 -4.17
CA SER A 360 -1.53 -5.43 -3.54
C SER A 360 -1.71 -5.65 -2.03
N GLY A 361 -1.38 -6.84 -1.50
CA GLY A 361 -1.50 -7.18 -0.07
C GLY A 361 -0.40 -6.62 0.85
N ARG A 362 -0.63 -6.73 2.18
CA ARG A 362 0.36 -6.42 3.22
C ARG A 362 1.45 -7.51 3.22
N LYS A 363 2.73 -7.15 2.99
CA LYS A 363 3.82 -8.13 2.88
C LYS A 363 4.82 -8.03 4.02
N SER A 364 5.45 -9.14 4.39
CA SER A 364 6.72 -9.11 5.13
C SER A 364 7.89 -8.71 4.21
N VAL A 365 9.06 -8.50 4.82
CA VAL A 365 10.32 -8.30 4.08
C VAL A 365 10.65 -9.54 3.24
N GLN A 366 10.43 -10.75 3.77
CA GLN A 366 10.71 -12.00 3.08
C GLN A 366 9.84 -12.16 1.82
N THR A 367 8.51 -12.02 1.96
CA THR A 367 7.59 -12.07 0.82
C THR A 367 7.85 -10.93 -0.16
N GLY A 368 8.18 -9.74 0.34
CA GLY A 368 8.57 -8.59 -0.48
C GLY A 368 9.77 -8.91 -1.39
N HIS A 369 10.82 -9.56 -0.89
CA HIS A 369 11.95 -9.96 -1.74
C HIS A 369 11.55 -10.92 -2.85
N VAL A 370 10.64 -11.87 -2.59
CA VAL A 370 10.18 -12.83 -3.61
C VAL A 370 9.38 -12.12 -4.70
N ILE A 371 8.42 -11.28 -4.32
CA ILE A 371 7.52 -10.61 -5.27
C ILE A 371 8.23 -9.49 -6.04
N GLN A 372 8.94 -8.61 -5.33
CA GLN A 372 9.54 -7.41 -5.94
C GLN A 372 10.74 -7.73 -6.83
N ALA A 373 11.38 -8.89 -6.66
CA ALA A 373 12.43 -9.33 -7.57
C ALA A 373 11.94 -9.55 -9.02
N GLY A 374 10.64 -9.74 -9.23
CA GLY A 374 10.10 -10.15 -10.53
C GLY A 374 8.87 -9.40 -11.05
N ILE A 375 8.09 -8.71 -10.20
CA ILE A 375 6.76 -8.23 -10.56
C ILE A 375 6.75 -7.29 -11.77
N VAL A 376 7.58 -6.25 -11.81
CA VAL A 376 7.60 -5.30 -12.96
C VAL A 376 7.97 -6.03 -14.25
N SER A 377 8.94 -6.94 -14.21
CA SER A 377 9.32 -7.73 -15.39
C SER A 377 8.21 -8.70 -15.80
N ALA A 378 7.46 -9.25 -14.85
CA ALA A 378 6.35 -10.13 -15.11
C ALA A 378 5.16 -9.39 -15.75
N GLU A 379 4.85 -8.17 -15.29
CA GLU A 379 3.85 -7.30 -15.92
C GLU A 379 4.23 -6.94 -17.37
N LEU A 380 5.49 -6.57 -17.63
CA LEU A 380 5.94 -6.27 -18.99
C LEU A 380 5.86 -7.49 -19.93
N ARG A 381 6.18 -8.68 -19.43
CA ARG A 381 6.02 -9.93 -20.19
C ARG A 381 4.55 -10.25 -20.44
N ASP A 382 3.67 -10.06 -19.46
CA ASP A 382 2.23 -10.31 -19.60
C ASP A 382 1.59 -9.31 -20.58
N PHE A 383 2.04 -8.06 -20.57
CA PHE A 383 1.67 -7.06 -21.58
C PHE A 383 2.07 -7.53 -22.99
N VAL A 384 3.33 -7.91 -23.21
CA VAL A 384 3.81 -8.36 -24.52
C VAL A 384 3.08 -9.62 -24.97
N LYS A 385 2.86 -10.59 -24.07
CA LYS A 385 2.06 -11.79 -24.35
C LYS A 385 0.64 -11.42 -24.79
N SER A 386 0.01 -10.50 -24.07
CA SER A 386 -1.35 -10.02 -24.38
C SER A 386 -1.39 -9.28 -25.72
N TYR A 387 -0.39 -8.43 -26.00
CA TYR A 387 -0.27 -7.70 -27.27
C TYR A 387 -0.18 -8.69 -28.44
N ASN A 388 0.72 -9.66 -28.35
CA ASN A 388 0.95 -10.64 -29.41
C ASN A 388 -0.31 -11.49 -29.64
N ALA A 389 -0.97 -11.91 -28.56
CA ALA A 389 -2.22 -12.68 -28.63
C ALA A 389 -3.37 -11.86 -29.24
N PHE A 390 -3.49 -10.57 -28.90
CA PHE A 390 -4.58 -9.72 -29.40
C PHE A 390 -4.36 -9.26 -30.84
N LYS A 391 -3.14 -8.85 -31.19
CA LYS A 391 -2.81 -8.27 -32.50
C LYS A 391 -2.45 -9.31 -33.55
N GLY A 392 -2.13 -10.54 -33.14
CA GLY A 392 -1.63 -11.58 -34.04
C GLY A 392 -0.26 -11.26 -34.64
N THR A 393 0.48 -10.32 -34.04
CA THR A 393 1.84 -9.94 -34.44
C THR A 393 2.84 -10.33 -33.35
N THR A 394 4.12 -10.42 -33.70
CA THR A 394 5.18 -10.68 -32.71
C THR A 394 5.88 -9.38 -32.37
N ARG A 395 5.84 -9.04 -31.09
CA ARG A 395 6.59 -7.97 -30.47
C ARG A 395 7.48 -8.55 -29.39
N ASP A 396 8.75 -8.13 -29.38
CA ASP A 396 9.76 -8.53 -28.38
C ASP A 396 10.38 -7.33 -27.65
N ASP A 397 10.12 -6.08 -28.08
CA ASP A 397 10.70 -4.89 -27.46
C ASP A 397 9.88 -4.42 -26.25
N VAL A 398 10.53 -4.33 -25.09
CA VAL A 398 9.94 -3.78 -23.85
C VAL A 398 10.21 -2.28 -23.65
N GLN A 399 10.99 -1.65 -24.53
CA GLN A 399 11.47 -0.27 -24.36
C GLN A 399 10.55 0.78 -24.98
N ASN A 400 9.67 0.40 -25.92
CA ASN A 400 8.79 1.35 -26.62
C ASN A 400 7.30 1.00 -26.45
N LEU A 401 6.90 0.66 -25.23
CA LEU A 401 5.54 0.21 -24.93
C LEU A 401 4.57 1.37 -24.63
N VAL A 402 5.08 2.53 -24.23
CA VAL A 402 4.24 3.64 -23.73
C VAL A 402 3.20 4.13 -24.73
N PRO A 403 3.50 4.29 -26.04
CA PRO A 403 2.48 4.69 -27.00
C PRO A 403 1.28 3.73 -27.06
N GLU A 404 1.53 2.43 -26.90
CA GLU A 404 0.45 1.42 -26.83
C GLU A 404 -0.30 1.46 -25.50
N LEU A 405 0.42 1.64 -24.39
CA LEU A 405 -0.15 1.74 -23.04
C LEU A 405 -1.02 2.99 -22.84
N ASN A 406 -0.77 4.04 -23.63
CA ASN A 406 -1.52 5.31 -23.60
C ASN A 406 -2.76 5.32 -24.50
N GLN A 407 -3.10 4.22 -25.18
CA GLN A 407 -4.34 4.18 -25.96
C GLN A 407 -5.54 4.43 -25.04
N GLU A 408 -6.34 5.44 -25.38
CA GLU A 408 -7.55 5.77 -24.64
C GLU A 408 -8.55 4.63 -24.77
N SER A 409 -9.09 4.16 -23.64
CA SER A 409 -10.12 3.12 -23.62
C SER A 409 -11.24 3.53 -24.57
N THR A 410 -11.44 2.72 -25.61
CA THR A 410 -12.45 3.00 -26.64
C THR A 410 -13.83 2.67 -26.10
N ARG A 411 -14.88 3.04 -26.81
CA ARG A 411 -16.22 2.45 -26.58
C ARG A 411 -16.34 1.16 -27.40
N CYS A 412 -17.56 0.78 -27.79
CA CYS A 412 -17.83 -0.39 -28.63
C CYS A 412 -17.22 -0.29 -30.06
N PHE A 413 -16.67 0.87 -30.45
CA PHE A 413 -16.05 1.14 -31.74
C PHE A 413 -14.60 1.64 -31.60
N ILE A 414 -13.73 1.23 -32.54
CA ILE A 414 -12.31 1.60 -32.59
C ILE A 414 -12.09 2.62 -33.71
N GLY A 415 -11.94 3.90 -33.37
CA GLY A 415 -11.58 4.99 -34.30
C GLY A 415 -12.72 5.61 -35.12
N ASP A 416 -12.39 6.64 -35.92
CA ASP A 416 -13.37 7.51 -36.61
C ASP A 416 -13.69 7.12 -38.07
N SER A 417 -13.08 6.05 -38.59
CA SER A 417 -13.15 5.70 -40.02
C SER A 417 -14.04 4.48 -40.31
N GLY A 418 -15.15 4.71 -41.04
CA GLY A 418 -15.95 3.69 -41.73
C GLY A 418 -16.66 2.65 -40.83
N ALA A 419 -17.31 1.65 -41.44
CA ALA A 419 -17.99 0.55 -40.74
C ALA A 419 -16.97 -0.30 -39.99
N GLN A 420 -16.72 0.04 -38.73
CA GLN A 420 -15.97 -0.84 -37.83
C GLN A 420 -16.94 -1.89 -37.26
N PRO A 421 -16.49 -3.14 -37.08
CA PRO A 421 -17.27 -4.14 -36.35
C PRO A 421 -17.47 -3.70 -34.89
N LEU A 422 -18.59 -4.12 -34.29
CA LEU A 422 -18.78 -4.01 -32.85
C LEU A 422 -17.71 -4.80 -32.13
N THR A 423 -17.05 -4.17 -31.17
CA THR A 423 -16.02 -4.81 -30.35
C THR A 423 -16.48 -4.86 -28.90
N VAL A 424 -16.53 -6.07 -28.32
CA VAL A 424 -16.87 -6.24 -26.90
C VAL A 424 -15.75 -5.69 -26.02
N LEU A 425 -14.51 -6.17 -26.21
CA LEU A 425 -13.31 -5.74 -25.50
C LEU A 425 -12.25 -5.28 -26.50
N SER A 426 -11.81 -4.02 -26.41
CA SER A 426 -10.82 -3.47 -27.32
C SER A 426 -9.40 -3.62 -26.78
N TRP A 427 -8.42 -3.42 -27.67
CA TRP A 427 -7.01 -3.38 -27.24
C TRP A 427 -6.76 -2.25 -26.22
N ALA A 428 -7.43 -1.11 -26.36
CA ALA A 428 -7.22 0.01 -25.47
C ALA A 428 -7.69 -0.28 -24.04
N ASP A 429 -8.71 -1.12 -23.87
CA ASP A 429 -9.14 -1.58 -22.54
C ASP A 429 -8.09 -2.45 -21.87
N VAL A 430 -7.51 -3.37 -22.65
CA VAL A 430 -6.43 -4.26 -22.22
C VAL A 430 -5.15 -3.45 -21.93
N ALA A 431 -4.85 -2.45 -22.76
CA ALA A 431 -3.72 -1.55 -22.55
C ALA A 431 -3.88 -0.74 -21.27
N ALA A 432 -5.07 -0.17 -21.02
CA ALA A 432 -5.37 0.55 -19.78
C ALA A 432 -5.25 -0.35 -18.54
N PHE A 433 -5.71 -1.61 -18.64
CA PHE A 433 -5.51 -2.62 -17.60
C PHE A 433 -4.01 -2.81 -17.28
N HIS A 434 -3.18 -3.04 -18.30
CA HIS A 434 -1.74 -3.25 -18.09
C HIS A 434 -1.04 -1.99 -17.58
N SER A 435 -1.42 -0.81 -18.07
CA SER A 435 -0.90 0.47 -17.58
C SER A 435 -1.08 0.61 -16.06
N ARG A 436 -2.27 0.30 -15.54
CA ARG A 436 -2.56 0.35 -14.10
C ARG A 436 -1.76 -0.68 -13.30
N HIS A 437 -1.63 -1.91 -13.80
CA HIS A 437 -0.85 -2.96 -13.11
C HIS A 437 0.65 -2.66 -13.10
N ILE A 438 1.19 -2.10 -14.18
CA ILE A 438 2.58 -1.61 -14.23
C ILE A 438 2.76 -0.45 -13.24
N ALA A 439 1.83 0.51 -13.19
CA ALA A 439 1.90 1.63 -12.26
C ALA A 439 1.91 1.18 -10.79
N GLU A 440 1.05 0.21 -10.42
CA GLU A 440 1.05 -0.38 -9.08
C GLU A 440 2.35 -1.14 -8.80
N ALA A 441 2.83 -1.97 -9.74
CA ALA A 441 4.08 -2.70 -9.58
C ALA A 441 5.27 -1.76 -9.33
N LEU A 442 5.36 -0.65 -10.06
CA LEU A 442 6.40 0.38 -9.87
C LEU A 442 6.29 1.04 -8.49
N CYS A 443 5.08 1.37 -8.04
CA CYS A 443 4.84 1.95 -6.72
C CYS A 443 5.23 0.98 -5.61
N CYS A 444 4.82 -0.28 -5.71
CA CYS A 444 5.12 -1.31 -4.71
C CYS A 444 6.61 -1.63 -4.64
N GLU A 445 7.30 -1.74 -5.79
CA GLU A 445 8.74 -1.98 -5.83
C GLU A 445 9.51 -0.81 -5.19
N TYR A 446 9.14 0.42 -5.54
CA TYR A 446 9.72 1.61 -4.94
C TYR A 446 9.49 1.64 -3.42
N MET A 447 8.25 1.44 -2.97
CA MET A 447 7.88 1.49 -1.55
C MET A 447 8.55 0.39 -0.75
N PHE A 448 8.69 -0.81 -1.32
CA PHE A 448 9.45 -1.89 -0.72
C PHE A 448 10.91 -1.47 -0.53
N ASN A 449 11.59 -1.04 -1.60
CA ASN A 449 13.00 -0.64 -1.54
C ASN A 449 13.22 0.55 -0.60
N ALA A 450 12.33 1.54 -0.61
CA ALA A 450 12.50 2.78 0.17
C ALA A 450 12.11 2.63 1.65
N ARG A 451 11.06 1.84 1.96
CA ARG A 451 10.43 1.86 3.30
C ARG A 451 10.42 0.52 4.02
N MET A 452 10.45 -0.60 3.30
CA MET A 452 10.45 -1.93 3.93
C MET A 452 11.85 -2.51 4.00
N TYR A 453 12.53 -2.60 2.85
CA TYR A 453 13.91 -3.06 2.76
C TYR A 453 14.93 -1.95 3.07
N GLY A 454 14.51 -0.69 2.92
CA GLY A 454 15.26 0.48 3.38
C GLY A 454 16.55 0.78 2.60
N VAL A 455 16.75 0.20 1.42
CA VAL A 455 17.92 0.44 0.56
C VAL A 455 17.66 1.62 -0.37
N GLU A 456 18.01 2.83 0.10
CA GLU A 456 17.77 4.09 -0.61
C GLU A 456 18.35 4.10 -2.03
N GLN A 457 19.52 3.49 -2.25
CA GLN A 457 20.13 3.39 -3.58
C GLN A 457 19.27 2.58 -4.55
N LEU A 458 18.70 1.44 -4.11
CA LEU A 458 17.79 0.63 -4.93
C LEU A 458 16.49 1.39 -5.20
N ALA A 459 15.98 2.13 -4.22
CA ALA A 459 14.80 2.97 -4.41
C ALA A 459 15.05 4.07 -5.47
N LYS A 460 16.22 4.73 -5.43
CA LYS A 460 16.63 5.72 -6.45
C LYS A 460 16.74 5.08 -7.84
N GLN A 461 17.41 3.94 -7.94
CA GLN A 461 17.51 3.19 -9.21
C GLN A 461 16.13 2.79 -9.74
N THR A 462 15.23 2.37 -8.86
CA THR A 462 13.84 2.05 -9.23
C THR A 462 13.14 3.28 -9.80
N ALA A 463 13.22 4.44 -9.13
CA ALA A 463 12.61 5.68 -9.58
C ALA A 463 13.21 6.20 -10.89
N GLU A 464 14.53 6.13 -11.06
CA GLU A 464 15.23 6.53 -12.30
C GLU A 464 14.84 5.64 -13.49
N ARG A 465 14.82 4.32 -13.28
CA ARG A 465 14.35 3.36 -14.29
C ARG A 465 12.89 3.61 -14.66
N ALA A 466 12.03 3.82 -13.66
CA ALA A 466 10.62 4.12 -13.89
C ALA A 466 10.43 5.40 -14.71
N LYS A 467 11.15 6.48 -14.36
CA LYS A 467 11.15 7.73 -15.12
C LYS A 467 11.63 7.52 -16.56
N SER A 468 12.74 6.81 -16.75
CA SER A 468 13.31 6.58 -18.08
C SER A 468 12.38 5.80 -19.01
N LEU A 469 11.58 4.87 -18.48
CA LEU A 469 10.74 3.99 -19.29
C LEU A 469 9.31 4.51 -19.43
N PHE A 470 8.77 5.17 -18.40
CA PHE A 470 7.33 5.43 -18.30
C PHE A 470 6.98 6.88 -18.03
N SER A 471 7.92 7.84 -18.10
CA SER A 471 7.60 9.26 -17.83
C SER A 471 6.52 9.85 -18.72
N SER A 472 6.31 9.29 -19.92
CA SER A 472 5.27 9.71 -20.87
C SER A 472 3.97 8.91 -20.73
N LEU A 473 3.86 7.96 -19.79
CA LEU A 473 2.61 7.25 -19.53
C LEU A 473 1.60 8.24 -18.90
N ASN A 474 0.36 8.26 -19.39
CA ASN A 474 -0.66 9.24 -19.00
C ASN A 474 -0.93 9.23 -17.48
N ILE A 475 -0.86 8.05 -16.85
CA ILE A 475 -1.05 7.87 -15.41
C ILE A 475 0.25 7.93 -14.59
N PHE A 476 1.41 8.13 -15.21
CA PHE A 476 2.70 8.25 -14.49
C PHE A 476 2.72 9.37 -13.43
N PRO A 477 2.02 10.51 -13.58
CA PRO A 477 1.95 11.50 -12.53
C PRO A 477 1.46 10.95 -11.18
N LEU A 478 0.56 9.95 -11.18
CA LEU A 478 0.10 9.25 -9.96
C LEU A 478 1.21 8.39 -9.31
N VAL A 479 2.13 7.88 -10.12
CA VAL A 479 3.30 7.11 -9.67
C VAL A 479 4.37 8.05 -9.12
N ALA A 480 4.70 9.11 -9.87
CA ALA A 480 5.80 10.02 -9.56
C ALA A 480 5.65 10.69 -8.19
N VAL A 481 4.45 11.14 -7.83
CA VAL A 481 4.16 11.79 -6.54
C VAL A 481 4.37 10.87 -5.33
N ARG A 482 4.45 9.54 -5.53
CA ARG A 482 4.68 8.55 -4.48
C ARG A 482 6.15 8.22 -4.27
N PHE A 483 7.01 8.61 -5.21
CA PHE A 483 8.45 8.55 -4.98
C PHE A 483 8.82 9.63 -3.96
N ASN A 484 9.84 9.39 -3.12
CA ASN A 484 10.34 10.36 -2.15
C ASN A 484 11.13 11.45 -2.90
N MET A 485 10.45 12.20 -3.76
CA MET A 485 11.01 13.37 -4.44
C MET A 485 11.03 14.55 -3.47
N GLU A 486 12.07 15.37 -3.56
CA GLU A 486 12.25 16.56 -2.75
C GLU A 486 12.41 17.81 -3.61
N GLY A 487 12.11 18.97 -3.03
CA GLY A 487 12.26 20.27 -3.70
C GLY A 487 11.56 20.33 -5.06
N ALA A 488 12.28 20.82 -6.07
CA ALA A 488 11.74 21.07 -7.41
C ALA A 488 11.17 19.82 -8.11
N GLU A 489 11.73 18.64 -7.87
CA GLU A 489 11.23 17.40 -8.50
C GLU A 489 9.85 17.02 -7.97
N ARG A 490 9.61 17.20 -6.67
CA ARG A 490 8.30 17.00 -6.06
C ARG A 490 7.29 18.00 -6.59
N ASP A 491 7.67 19.27 -6.64
CA ASP A 491 6.77 20.34 -7.09
C ASP A 491 6.40 20.13 -8.57
N LYS A 492 7.34 19.65 -9.40
CA LYS A 492 7.08 19.23 -10.78
C LYS A 492 6.14 18.01 -10.86
N ALA A 493 6.33 16.98 -10.04
CA ALA A 493 5.44 15.82 -10.01
C ALA A 493 4.01 16.21 -9.63
N LEU A 494 3.86 17.09 -8.64
CA LEU A 494 2.58 17.64 -8.21
C LEU A 494 1.92 18.50 -9.29
N ALA A 495 2.68 19.35 -9.99
CA ALA A 495 2.18 20.14 -11.11
C ALA A 495 1.71 19.25 -12.28
N ASN A 496 2.46 18.21 -12.61
CA ASN A 496 2.09 17.22 -13.62
C ASN A 496 0.81 16.47 -13.23
N PHE A 497 0.67 16.09 -11.96
CA PHE A 497 -0.57 15.49 -11.45
C PHE A 497 -1.75 16.45 -11.58
N ASN A 498 -1.58 17.72 -11.17
CA ASN A 498 -2.64 18.71 -11.28
C ASN A 498 -3.07 18.95 -12.74
N SER A 499 -2.10 18.99 -13.66
CA SER A 499 -2.38 19.08 -15.11
C SER A 499 -3.13 17.84 -15.62
N MET A 500 -2.77 16.65 -15.16
CA MET A 500 -3.46 15.41 -15.52
C MET A 500 -4.94 15.47 -15.11
N VAL A 501 -5.26 15.84 -13.86
CA VAL A 501 -6.67 15.85 -13.39
C VAL A 501 -7.49 17.03 -13.90
N VAL A 502 -6.86 18.12 -14.37
CA VAL A 502 -7.56 19.21 -15.07
C VAL A 502 -8.01 18.77 -16.46
N ASN A 503 -7.19 18.00 -17.18
CA ASN A 503 -7.49 17.59 -18.55
C ASN A 503 -8.24 16.24 -18.63
N HIS A 504 -7.94 15.33 -17.71
CA HIS A 504 -8.39 13.95 -17.70
C HIS A 504 -8.72 13.48 -16.27
N PRO A 505 -9.71 14.08 -15.60
CA PRO A 505 -10.09 13.70 -14.24
C PRO A 505 -10.53 12.23 -14.13
N GLU A 506 -11.06 11.66 -15.21
CA GLU A 506 -11.50 10.26 -15.30
C GLU A 506 -10.35 9.26 -15.13
N LEU A 507 -9.09 9.64 -15.38
CA LEU A 507 -7.94 8.75 -15.18
C LEU A 507 -7.59 8.53 -13.71
N ALA A 508 -8.13 9.34 -12.80
CA ALA A 508 -7.92 9.22 -11.36
C ALA A 508 -9.11 8.53 -10.68
N THR A 509 -8.79 7.59 -9.78
CA THR A 509 -9.74 7.07 -8.78
C THR A 509 -9.78 8.00 -7.56
N SER A 510 -10.87 7.97 -6.79
CA SER A 510 -11.00 8.80 -5.58
C SER A 510 -9.87 8.52 -4.58
N TYR A 511 -9.53 7.24 -4.39
CA TYR A 511 -8.42 6.81 -3.55
C TYR A 511 -7.07 7.37 -4.02
N ASN A 512 -6.78 7.31 -5.32
CA ASN A 512 -5.54 7.86 -5.85
C ASN A 512 -5.46 9.36 -5.61
N TRP A 513 -6.48 10.11 -6.04
CA TRP A 513 -6.48 11.57 -5.95
C TRP A 513 -6.38 12.02 -4.50
N THR A 514 -7.18 11.46 -3.59
CA THR A 514 -7.13 11.77 -2.16
C THR A 514 -5.78 11.44 -1.53
N THR A 515 -5.13 10.34 -1.94
CA THR A 515 -3.78 9.98 -1.47
C THR A 515 -2.74 11.02 -1.91
N VAL A 516 -2.81 11.49 -3.16
CA VAL A 516 -1.92 12.54 -3.67
C VAL A 516 -2.16 13.84 -2.93
N THR A 517 -3.41 14.28 -2.80
CA THR A 517 -3.76 15.53 -2.08
C THR A 517 -3.28 15.48 -0.63
N THR A 518 -3.54 14.39 0.09
CA THR A 518 -3.07 14.21 1.49
C THR A 518 -1.53 14.24 1.57
N THR A 519 -0.85 13.65 0.58
CA THR A 519 0.61 13.68 0.51
C THR A 519 1.15 15.08 0.24
N ALA A 520 0.51 15.82 -0.66
CA ALA A 520 0.84 17.20 -0.98
C ALA A 520 0.65 18.11 0.23
N GLU A 521 -0.48 18.02 0.93
CA GLU A 521 -0.75 18.82 2.15
C GLU A 521 0.31 18.62 3.23
N ARG A 522 0.81 17.38 3.38
CA ARG A 522 1.85 17.07 4.37
C ARG A 522 3.23 17.58 3.96
N LEU A 523 3.61 17.41 2.69
CA LEU A 523 4.99 17.61 2.24
C LEU A 523 5.21 18.99 1.60
N ALA A 524 4.18 19.53 0.97
CA ALA A 524 4.18 20.78 0.20
C ALA A 524 2.86 21.54 0.43
N PRO A 525 2.59 22.03 1.67
CA PRO A 525 1.32 22.68 2.00
C PRO A 525 1.03 23.96 1.19
N GLN A 526 2.04 24.49 0.49
CA GLN A 526 1.93 25.64 -0.40
C GLN A 526 1.41 25.26 -1.81
N SER A 527 1.43 23.97 -2.16
CA SER A 527 0.99 23.49 -3.46
C SER A 527 -0.53 23.51 -3.55
N SER A 528 -1.06 24.23 -4.53
CA SER A 528 -2.49 24.19 -4.86
C SER A 528 -2.76 22.97 -5.74
N ILE A 529 -3.28 21.91 -5.14
CA ILE A 529 -3.78 20.73 -5.84
C ILE A 529 -5.29 20.85 -5.93
N LEU A 530 -5.84 20.59 -7.11
CA LEU A 530 -7.28 20.59 -7.31
C LEU A 530 -7.96 19.61 -6.34
N PRO A 531 -8.97 20.03 -5.55
CA PRO A 531 -9.62 19.15 -4.59
C PRO A 531 -10.37 18.00 -5.27
N PRO A 532 -10.24 16.75 -4.80
CA PRO A 532 -10.96 15.61 -5.36
C PRO A 532 -12.49 15.78 -5.27
N GLU A 533 -13.00 16.48 -4.25
CA GLU A 533 -14.43 16.69 -4.01
C GLU A 533 -15.14 17.48 -5.12
N LEU A 534 -14.39 18.15 -6.02
CA LEU A 534 -14.98 18.78 -7.20
C LEU A 534 -15.44 17.74 -8.24
N TRP A 535 -14.68 16.66 -8.41
CA TRP A 535 -14.97 15.60 -9.39
C TRP A 535 -15.82 14.48 -8.78
N PHE A 536 -15.51 14.07 -7.55
CA PHE A 536 -16.24 13.05 -6.81
C PHE A 536 -17.39 13.69 -6.02
N ASN A 537 -18.36 14.23 -6.75
CA ASN A 537 -19.59 14.81 -6.20
C ASN A 537 -20.83 14.34 -7.01
N PRO A 538 -21.64 13.41 -6.51
CA PRO A 538 -21.60 12.84 -5.15
C PRO A 538 -20.32 12.04 -4.85
N PRO A 539 -19.94 11.85 -3.57
CA PRO A 539 -18.69 11.18 -3.17
C PRO A 539 -18.62 9.71 -3.58
N MET A 540 -19.77 9.12 -3.92
CA MET A 540 -19.90 7.78 -4.51
C MET A 540 -20.99 7.86 -5.58
N PRO A 541 -20.87 7.10 -6.68
CA PRO A 541 -21.96 6.93 -7.62
C PRO A 541 -23.24 6.47 -6.92
N MET A 542 -24.37 7.07 -7.28
CA MET A 542 -25.68 6.88 -6.68
C MET A 542 -26.00 5.39 -6.50
N GLY A 543 -26.49 5.02 -5.31
CA GLY A 543 -26.90 3.66 -4.97
C GLY A 543 -25.74 2.67 -4.80
N THR A 544 -24.47 3.11 -4.77
CA THR A 544 -23.32 2.22 -4.59
C THR A 544 -22.47 2.64 -3.39
N VAL A 545 -21.55 1.77 -2.98
CA VAL A 545 -20.40 2.17 -2.14
C VAL A 545 -19.09 2.10 -2.92
N PHE A 546 -19.18 2.17 -4.25
CA PHE A 546 -18.06 2.06 -5.15
C PHE A 546 -17.05 3.19 -4.87
N TYR A 547 -15.79 2.81 -4.67
CA TYR A 547 -14.71 3.70 -4.20
C TYR A 547 -15.03 4.56 -2.97
N TYR A 548 -15.82 4.03 -2.03
CA TYR A 548 -15.96 4.64 -0.72
C TYR A 548 -14.58 5.00 -0.13
N CYS A 549 -14.31 6.30 0.02
CA CYS A 549 -13.02 6.81 0.47
C CYS A 549 -13.21 7.75 1.67
N PRO A 550 -12.87 7.31 2.90
CA PRO A 550 -13.04 8.13 4.11
C PRO A 550 -12.23 9.43 4.12
N GLY A 551 -11.24 9.54 3.23
CA GLY A 551 -10.37 10.71 3.11
C GLY A 551 -10.99 11.89 2.35
N LEU A 552 -12.15 11.73 1.69
CA LEU A 552 -12.88 12.86 1.11
C LEU A 552 -13.44 13.75 2.23
N LYS A 553 -13.03 15.02 2.26
CA LYS A 553 -13.21 15.91 3.42
C LYS A 553 -14.63 16.45 3.54
N ASN A 554 -15.25 16.81 2.41
CA ASN A 554 -16.47 17.63 2.40
C ASN A 554 -17.80 16.86 2.37
N ASN A 555 -17.80 15.53 2.59
CA ASN A 555 -19.03 14.72 2.60
C ASN A 555 -18.86 13.43 3.40
N LYS A 556 -18.39 13.53 4.65
CA LYS A 556 -18.31 12.36 5.53
C LYS A 556 -19.71 11.90 5.91
N PRO A 557 -20.09 10.64 5.64
CA PRO A 557 -21.42 10.15 5.98
C PRO A 557 -21.70 10.24 7.49
N ASP A 558 -22.92 10.65 7.84
CA ASP A 558 -23.42 10.55 9.21
C ASP A 558 -23.79 9.09 9.57
N LEU A 559 -24.19 8.84 10.82
CA LEU A 559 -24.52 7.48 11.27
C LEU A 559 -25.71 6.86 10.50
N ALA A 560 -26.70 7.66 10.13
CA ALA A 560 -27.86 7.17 9.39
C ALA A 560 -27.45 6.77 7.97
N GLN A 561 -26.65 7.61 7.32
CA GLN A 561 -26.07 7.33 6.00
C GLN A 561 -25.17 6.08 6.05
N LEU A 562 -24.26 5.98 7.03
CA LEU A 562 -23.42 4.78 7.20
C LEU A 562 -24.25 3.51 7.42
N THR A 563 -25.38 3.62 8.14
CA THR A 563 -26.28 2.50 8.36
C THR A 563 -26.91 2.02 7.04
N GLU A 564 -27.29 2.93 6.14
CA GLU A 564 -27.77 2.56 4.80
C GLU A 564 -26.65 2.00 3.90
N LEU A 565 -25.46 2.62 3.91
CA LEU A 565 -24.31 2.13 3.14
C LEU A 565 -23.89 0.71 3.59
N LYS A 566 -23.98 0.41 4.89
CA LYS A 566 -23.72 -0.92 5.45
C LYS A 566 -24.73 -1.96 4.97
N LYS A 567 -25.98 -1.57 4.67
CA LYS A 567 -26.96 -2.50 4.06
C LYS A 567 -26.58 -2.81 2.61
N LEU A 568 -26.04 -1.84 1.88
CA LEU A 568 -25.60 -2.03 0.49
C LEU A 568 -24.35 -2.92 0.38
N SER A 569 -23.36 -2.73 1.26
CA SER A 569 -22.16 -3.59 1.34
C SER A 569 -21.83 -3.94 2.79
N PRO A 570 -22.47 -4.99 3.35
CA PRO A 570 -22.30 -5.38 4.75
C PRO A 570 -20.92 -5.97 5.06
N TYR A 571 -20.15 -6.31 4.03
CA TYR A 571 -18.83 -6.94 4.13
C TYR A 571 -17.68 -5.97 3.80
N MET A 572 -17.95 -4.67 3.64
CA MET A 572 -16.92 -3.66 3.40
C MET A 572 -16.30 -3.19 4.72
N PRO A 573 -15.02 -3.52 5.03
CA PRO A 573 -14.44 -3.24 6.34
C PRO A 573 -14.39 -1.75 6.67
N MET A 574 -14.15 -0.89 5.68
CA MET A 574 -14.05 0.56 5.88
C MET A 574 -15.38 1.18 6.34
N ILE A 575 -16.51 0.70 5.82
CA ILE A 575 -17.84 1.21 6.21
C ILE A 575 -18.19 0.71 7.61
N ALA A 576 -17.90 -0.57 7.90
CA ALA A 576 -18.09 -1.13 9.23
C ALA A 576 -17.28 -0.38 10.30
N MET A 577 -16.02 -0.02 10.00
CA MET A 577 -15.16 0.78 10.87
C MET A 577 -15.72 2.18 11.13
N ASP A 578 -16.08 2.92 10.07
CA ASP A 578 -16.61 4.27 10.24
C ASP A 578 -17.95 4.26 10.98
N TRP A 579 -18.80 3.25 10.72
CA TRP A 579 -20.04 3.05 11.44
C TRP A 579 -19.80 2.75 12.93
N LEU A 580 -18.84 1.88 13.24
CA LEU A 580 -18.45 1.52 14.60
C LEU A 580 -17.95 2.76 15.37
N GLU A 581 -17.04 3.53 14.77
CA GLU A 581 -16.51 4.75 15.39
C GLU A 581 -17.61 5.80 15.61
N LYS A 582 -18.51 5.98 14.63
CA LYS A 582 -19.63 6.94 14.76
C LYS A 582 -20.67 6.53 15.80
N LYS A 583 -20.92 5.23 15.96
CA LYS A 583 -21.94 4.73 16.89
C LYS A 583 -21.42 4.59 18.32
N TYR A 584 -20.18 4.11 18.49
CA TYR A 584 -19.64 3.70 19.79
C TYR A 584 -18.37 4.44 20.21
N GLY A 585 -17.77 5.25 19.34
CA GLY A 585 -16.53 5.97 19.62
C GLY A 585 -15.28 5.11 19.41
N LYS A 586 -14.18 5.49 20.08
CA LYS A 586 -12.82 4.96 19.79
C LYS A 586 -12.44 3.70 20.55
N GLU A 587 -13.21 3.33 21.57
CA GLU A 587 -12.94 2.17 22.43
C GLU A 587 -14.18 1.25 22.48
N PRO A 588 -14.59 0.68 21.34
CA PRO A 588 -15.75 -0.20 21.29
C PRO A 588 -15.47 -1.53 22.02
N THR A 589 -16.51 -2.09 22.64
CA THR A 589 -16.42 -3.42 23.27
C THR A 589 -16.37 -4.54 22.23
N SER A 590 -15.93 -5.73 22.66
CA SER A 590 -15.99 -6.97 21.86
C SER A 590 -17.35 -7.17 21.15
N ASP A 591 -18.46 -6.99 21.87
CA ASP A 591 -19.82 -7.19 21.33
C ASP A 591 -20.20 -6.11 20.31
N GLN A 592 -19.79 -4.87 20.54
CA GLN A 592 -20.01 -3.76 19.60
C GLN A 592 -19.23 -3.97 18.30
N ILE A 593 -18.01 -4.50 18.38
CA ILE A 593 -17.21 -4.87 17.21
C ILE A 593 -17.91 -6.01 16.43
N ARG A 594 -18.40 -7.04 17.12
CA ARG A 594 -19.17 -8.13 16.48
C ARG A 594 -20.42 -7.63 15.78
N GLU A 595 -21.15 -6.69 16.37
CA GLU A 595 -22.32 -6.06 15.74
C GLU A 595 -21.94 -5.32 14.44
N ALA A 596 -20.84 -4.55 14.47
CA ALA A 596 -20.39 -3.80 13.30
C ALA A 596 -19.97 -4.72 12.15
N PHE A 597 -19.19 -5.75 12.43
CA PHE A 597 -18.58 -6.58 11.39
C PHE A 597 -19.38 -7.83 11.01
N GLY A 598 -20.37 -8.22 11.83
CA GLY A 598 -21.24 -9.36 11.54
C GLY A 598 -20.43 -10.64 11.27
N PRO A 599 -20.71 -11.38 10.16
CA PRO A 599 -20.03 -12.65 9.88
C PRO A 599 -18.51 -12.57 9.74
N MET A 600 -17.93 -11.41 9.44
CA MET A 600 -16.47 -11.24 9.35
C MET A 600 -15.77 -11.48 10.69
N ALA A 601 -16.48 -11.28 11.81
CA ALA A 601 -15.97 -11.52 13.17
C ALA A 601 -15.50 -12.96 13.42
N GLU A 602 -15.87 -13.90 12.55
CA GLU A 602 -15.58 -15.33 12.71
C GLU A 602 -14.41 -15.82 11.84
N PHE A 603 -13.84 -14.99 10.96
CA PHE A 603 -12.78 -15.46 10.06
C PHE A 603 -11.78 -14.39 9.59
N ASP A 604 -12.11 -13.11 9.69
CA ASP A 604 -11.17 -12.03 9.36
C ASP A 604 -10.25 -11.81 10.55
N THR A 605 -8.96 -12.15 10.42
CA THR A 605 -8.01 -12.10 11.53
C THR A 605 -7.85 -10.71 12.11
N HIS A 606 -7.99 -9.65 11.30
CA HIS A 606 -7.93 -8.28 11.80
C HIS A 606 -9.16 -7.94 12.65
N VAL A 607 -10.35 -8.36 12.23
CA VAL A 607 -11.56 -8.17 13.04
C VAL A 607 -11.51 -9.01 14.31
N MET A 608 -11.03 -10.26 14.24
CA MET A 608 -10.85 -11.11 15.42
C MET A 608 -9.85 -10.49 16.41
N GLU A 609 -8.75 -9.91 15.91
CA GLU A 609 -7.78 -9.15 16.70
C GLU A 609 -8.43 -7.94 17.39
N MET A 610 -9.23 -7.16 16.65
CA MET A 610 -9.99 -6.05 17.24
C MET A 610 -10.91 -6.51 18.38
N ILE A 611 -11.64 -7.61 18.18
CA ILE A 611 -12.52 -8.20 19.19
C ILE A 611 -11.71 -8.59 20.44
N ALA A 612 -10.58 -9.29 20.27
CA ALA A 612 -9.68 -9.63 21.36
C ALA A 612 -9.20 -8.37 22.09
N ASN A 613 -8.76 -7.35 21.35
CA ASN A 613 -8.30 -6.08 21.91
C ASN A 613 -9.39 -5.32 22.70
N GLY A 614 -10.67 -5.49 22.34
CA GLY A 614 -11.80 -4.99 23.14
C GLY A 614 -11.90 -5.61 24.54
N GLU A 615 -11.16 -6.69 24.82
CA GLU A 615 -11.11 -7.41 26.10
C GLU A 615 -9.73 -7.34 26.75
N VAL A 616 -8.81 -6.49 26.25
CA VAL A 616 -7.40 -6.43 26.71
C VAL A 616 -7.25 -6.17 28.22
N LYS A 617 -8.26 -5.59 28.87
CA LYS A 617 -8.32 -5.35 30.33
C LYS A 617 -8.83 -6.55 31.14
N ASN A 618 -9.29 -7.59 30.48
CA ASN A 618 -9.71 -8.86 31.05
C ASN A 618 -8.76 -9.97 30.57
N PRO A 619 -7.66 -10.25 31.30
CA PRO A 619 -6.60 -11.14 30.83
C PRO A 619 -7.07 -12.51 30.39
N ASP A 620 -8.01 -13.14 31.10
CA ASP A 620 -8.48 -14.48 30.75
C ASP A 620 -9.27 -14.46 29.43
N LYS A 621 -10.15 -13.48 29.25
CA LYS A 621 -10.95 -13.34 28.03
C LYS A 621 -10.12 -12.87 26.84
N TYR A 622 -9.19 -11.94 27.05
CA TYR A 622 -8.22 -11.54 26.03
C TYR A 622 -7.41 -12.75 25.55
N ILE A 623 -6.85 -13.54 26.47
CA ILE A 623 -6.02 -14.70 26.12
C ILE A 623 -6.85 -15.73 25.34
N GLU A 624 -8.08 -16.01 25.75
CA GLU A 624 -8.97 -16.93 25.03
C GLU A 624 -9.23 -16.48 23.58
N LEU A 625 -9.52 -15.19 23.38
CA LEU A 625 -9.82 -14.63 22.06
C LEU A 625 -8.57 -14.48 21.19
N ALA A 626 -7.48 -13.97 21.75
CA ALA A 626 -6.21 -13.78 21.05
C ALA A 626 -5.55 -15.12 20.68
N GLU A 627 -5.76 -16.19 21.45
CA GLU A 627 -5.31 -17.53 21.07
C GLU A 627 -6.00 -18.02 19.80
N LYS A 628 -7.30 -17.76 19.62
CA LYS A 628 -8.04 -18.06 18.38
C LYS A 628 -7.47 -17.28 17.19
N VAL A 629 -7.10 -16.01 17.39
CA VAL A 629 -6.39 -15.22 16.36
C VAL A 629 -5.06 -15.88 16.03
N ALA A 630 -4.29 -16.29 17.04
CA ALA A 630 -2.96 -16.88 16.85
C ALA A 630 -2.97 -18.30 16.26
N GLU A 631 -4.05 -19.06 16.42
CA GLU A 631 -4.24 -20.32 15.72
C GLU A 631 -4.37 -20.13 14.21
N GLU A 632 -4.95 -19.01 13.81
CA GLU A 632 -5.16 -18.61 12.43
C GLU A 632 -3.96 -17.82 11.86
N ASP A 633 -3.30 -17.01 12.68
CA ASP A 633 -2.06 -16.31 12.33
C ASP A 633 -1.01 -16.51 13.43
N PRO A 634 -0.13 -17.53 13.30
CA PRO A 634 0.87 -17.87 14.31
C PRO A 634 1.80 -16.72 14.72
N GLY A 635 1.92 -15.65 13.92
CA GLY A 635 2.68 -14.47 14.31
C GLY A 635 2.15 -13.80 15.59
N HIS A 636 0.84 -13.92 15.87
CA HIS A 636 0.22 -13.36 17.08
C HIS A 636 0.60 -14.10 18.36
N TYR A 637 1.19 -15.30 18.28
CA TYR A 637 1.74 -15.96 19.46
C TYR A 637 2.87 -15.15 20.12
N VAL A 638 3.56 -14.27 19.38
CA VAL A 638 4.53 -13.32 19.93
C VAL A 638 3.86 -12.35 20.89
N GLU A 639 2.76 -11.73 20.45
CA GLU A 639 2.02 -10.73 21.21
C GLU A 639 1.34 -11.36 22.41
N LEU A 640 0.74 -12.54 22.23
CA LEU A 640 0.10 -13.30 23.30
C LEU A 640 1.11 -13.77 24.35
N GLY A 641 2.29 -14.23 23.93
CA GLY A 641 3.39 -14.57 24.81
C GLY A 641 3.87 -13.34 25.62
N ALA A 642 4.09 -12.21 24.94
CA ALA A 642 4.47 -10.96 25.59
C ALA A 642 3.41 -10.44 26.58
N TYR A 643 2.12 -10.55 26.22
CA TYR A 643 1.00 -10.21 27.10
C TYR A 643 1.04 -11.04 28.39
N CYS A 644 1.28 -12.34 28.29
CA CYS A 644 1.39 -13.23 29.45
C CYS A 644 2.60 -12.89 30.33
N VAL A 645 3.73 -12.47 29.75
CA VAL A 645 4.91 -12.04 30.53
C VAL A 645 4.60 -10.83 31.40
N VAL A 646 3.91 -9.83 30.85
CA VAL A 646 3.62 -8.60 31.59
C VAL A 646 2.51 -8.77 32.64
N HIS A 647 1.64 -9.79 32.47
CA HIS A 647 0.58 -10.15 33.43
C HIS A 647 0.99 -11.26 34.40
N ASP A 648 2.29 -11.51 34.58
CA ASP A 648 2.84 -12.48 35.53
C ASP A 648 2.35 -13.93 35.31
N ARG A 649 2.24 -14.36 34.04
CA ARG A 649 1.85 -15.71 33.62
C ARG A 649 2.95 -16.42 32.82
N PRO A 650 4.13 -16.68 33.42
CA PRO A 650 5.31 -17.15 32.68
C PRO A 650 5.14 -18.53 32.05
N GLU A 651 4.41 -19.47 32.67
CA GLU A 651 4.19 -20.80 32.06
C GLU A 651 3.30 -20.72 30.82
N GLN A 652 2.30 -19.82 30.83
CA GLN A 652 1.46 -19.56 29.64
C GLN A 652 2.26 -18.85 28.56
N ALA A 653 3.07 -17.84 28.93
CA ALA A 653 3.96 -17.15 28.00
C ALA A 653 4.90 -18.12 27.28
N ALA A 654 5.52 -19.06 28.03
CA ALA A 654 6.37 -20.08 27.46
C ALA A 654 5.62 -20.96 26.46
N LYS A 655 4.40 -21.44 26.79
CA LYS A 655 3.58 -22.22 25.85
C LYS A 655 3.32 -21.46 24.55
N PHE A 656 3.03 -20.17 24.61
CA PHE A 656 2.78 -19.38 23.41
C PHE A 656 4.04 -19.13 22.58
N PHE A 657 5.18 -18.80 23.21
CA PHE A 657 6.44 -18.70 22.48
C PHE A 657 6.89 -20.05 21.88
N GLU A 658 6.62 -21.17 22.54
CA GLU A 658 6.85 -22.51 21.98
C GLU A 658 5.94 -22.76 20.75
N LYS A 659 4.67 -22.37 20.82
CA LYS A 659 3.75 -22.42 19.67
C LYS A 659 4.28 -21.57 18.52
N MET A 660 4.74 -20.34 18.78
CA MET A 660 5.40 -19.48 17.77
C MET A 660 6.56 -20.20 17.09
N VAL A 661 7.54 -20.72 17.85
CA VAL A 661 8.71 -21.43 17.29
C VAL A 661 8.28 -22.63 16.43
N SER A 662 7.20 -23.33 16.81
CA SER A 662 6.75 -24.55 16.11
C SER A 662 5.83 -24.30 14.90
N LYS A 663 5.11 -23.17 14.87
CA LYS A 663 4.03 -22.92 13.90
C LYS A 663 4.27 -21.73 12.96
N ASP A 664 5.00 -20.71 13.39
CA ASP A 664 5.29 -19.55 12.54
C ASP A 664 6.27 -19.95 11.43
N GLN A 665 6.06 -19.41 10.23
CA GLN A 665 6.89 -19.68 9.05
C GLN A 665 7.86 -18.53 8.76
N ASP A 666 7.77 -17.43 9.51
CA ASP A 666 8.67 -16.28 9.42
C ASP A 666 9.85 -16.44 10.39
N ASP A 667 10.95 -16.99 9.87
CA ASP A 667 12.20 -17.18 10.61
C ASP A 667 12.70 -15.87 11.25
N VAL A 668 12.47 -14.72 10.60
CA VAL A 668 12.88 -13.40 11.12
C VAL A 668 12.03 -13.02 12.33
N ARG A 669 10.72 -13.29 12.31
CA ARG A 669 9.84 -13.04 13.46
C ARG A 669 10.20 -13.93 14.65
N ILE A 670 10.44 -15.22 14.41
CA ILE A 670 10.88 -16.18 15.43
C ILE A 670 12.19 -15.69 16.05
N SER A 671 13.21 -15.43 15.22
CA SER A 671 14.52 -14.95 15.64
C SER A 671 14.43 -13.65 16.45
N ASN A 672 13.60 -12.69 16.02
CA ASN A 672 13.44 -11.41 16.71
C ASN A 672 12.76 -11.52 18.09
N SER A 673 12.04 -12.61 18.34
CA SER A 673 11.13 -12.77 19.49
C SER A 673 11.56 -13.88 20.47
N SER A 674 12.77 -14.44 20.30
CA SER A 674 13.22 -15.63 21.03
C SER A 674 13.94 -15.37 22.36
N ASP A 675 14.45 -14.15 22.62
CA ASP A 675 15.30 -13.83 23.79
C ASP A 675 14.65 -14.24 25.13
N TRP A 676 13.35 -13.95 25.31
CA TRP A 676 12.65 -14.32 26.55
C TRP A 676 12.53 -15.84 26.72
N LEU A 677 12.17 -16.57 25.65
CA LEU A 677 12.01 -18.02 25.70
C LEU A 677 13.34 -18.74 25.93
N ILE A 678 14.44 -18.25 25.33
CA ILE A 678 15.79 -18.78 25.57
C ILE A 678 16.12 -18.72 27.06
N ARG A 679 15.95 -17.54 27.69
CA ARG A 679 16.20 -17.38 29.13
C ARG A 679 15.26 -18.25 29.96
N TYR A 680 13.97 -18.28 29.65
CA TYR A 680 13.00 -19.11 30.37
C TYR A 680 13.40 -20.60 30.34
N ARG A 681 13.78 -21.13 29.17
CA ARG A 681 14.26 -22.51 29.01
C ARG A 681 15.50 -22.79 29.85
N GLU A 682 16.46 -21.86 29.92
CA GLU A 682 17.65 -22.00 30.78
C GLU A 682 17.28 -22.09 32.27
N GLU A 683 16.44 -21.16 32.72
CA GLU A 683 15.98 -21.07 34.13
C GLU A 683 15.19 -22.32 34.55
N HIS A 684 14.54 -23.01 33.60
CA HIS A 684 13.73 -24.21 33.84
C HIS A 684 14.45 -25.51 33.43
N GLY A 685 15.77 -25.47 33.22
CA GLY A 685 16.60 -26.66 33.00
C GLY A 685 16.62 -27.25 31.58
N ALA A 686 15.95 -26.62 30.61
CA ALA A 686 15.96 -27.01 29.19
C ALA A 686 17.12 -26.35 28.41
N LYS A 687 18.36 -26.53 28.88
CA LYS A 687 19.55 -25.80 28.41
C LYS A 687 19.88 -26.06 26.94
N GLU A 688 19.78 -27.30 26.48
CA GLU A 688 20.05 -27.69 25.09
C GLU A 688 19.10 -26.98 24.13
N LYS A 689 17.80 -26.98 24.44
CA LYS A 689 16.77 -26.27 23.66
C LYS A 689 16.96 -24.75 23.68
N ALA A 690 17.45 -24.20 24.78
CA ALA A 690 17.78 -22.77 24.85
C ALA A 690 18.94 -22.42 23.90
N LYS A 691 19.99 -23.25 23.91
CA LYS A 691 21.15 -23.09 23.02
C LYS A 691 20.74 -23.23 21.55
N GLU A 692 19.99 -24.26 21.20
CA GLU A 692 19.51 -24.50 19.83
C GLU A 692 18.74 -23.29 19.28
N LEU A 693 17.84 -22.72 20.10
CA LEU A 693 17.08 -21.54 19.69
C LEU A 693 17.94 -20.28 19.59
N ALA A 694 18.94 -20.13 20.47
CA ALA A 694 19.90 -19.03 20.40
C ALA A 694 20.75 -19.12 19.12
N ASP A 695 21.25 -20.32 18.78
CA ASP A 695 22.01 -20.57 17.55
C ASP A 695 21.16 -20.30 16.30
N PHE A 696 19.95 -20.88 16.25
CA PHE A 696 18.99 -20.61 15.17
C PHE A 696 18.73 -19.11 15.01
N SER A 697 18.47 -18.40 16.12
CA SER A 697 18.15 -16.98 16.07
C SER A 697 19.28 -16.16 15.45
N ALA A 698 20.54 -16.48 15.76
CA ALA A 698 21.71 -15.84 15.17
C ALA A 698 21.96 -16.24 13.71
N GLU A 699 21.67 -17.49 13.32
CA GLU A 699 21.81 -17.97 11.93
C GLU A 699 20.88 -17.23 10.95
N VAL A 700 19.68 -16.83 11.40
CA VAL A 700 18.76 -15.96 10.64
C VAL A 700 19.38 -14.58 10.38
N TYR A 701 20.37 -14.20 11.19
CA TYR A 701 21.21 -13.01 11.00
C TYR A 701 20.42 -11.69 11.04
N SER A 702 19.39 -11.65 11.89
CA SER A 702 18.68 -10.42 12.28
C SER A 702 19.38 -9.73 13.45
N ALA A 703 19.23 -8.41 13.60
CA ALA A 703 19.83 -7.66 14.72
C ALA A 703 19.41 -8.23 16.09
N ARG A 704 18.13 -8.59 16.22
CA ARG A 704 17.55 -9.11 17.46
C ARG A 704 17.89 -10.58 17.70
N GLY A 705 18.03 -11.37 16.65
CA GLY A 705 18.52 -12.75 16.75
C GLY A 705 19.97 -12.83 17.20
N LEU A 706 20.83 -12.02 16.60
CA LEU A 706 22.23 -11.86 17.02
C LEU A 706 22.30 -11.37 18.48
N GLN A 707 21.43 -10.43 18.86
CA GLN A 707 21.35 -9.92 20.23
C GLN A 707 20.91 -11.02 21.23
N ALA A 708 19.93 -11.85 20.86
CA ALA A 708 19.45 -12.93 21.70
C ALA A 708 20.57 -13.96 21.99
N GLN A 709 21.33 -14.35 20.97
CA GLN A 709 22.48 -15.24 21.17
C GLN A 709 23.64 -14.56 21.92
N ALA A 710 23.90 -13.28 21.66
CA ALA A 710 24.91 -12.53 22.42
C ALA A 710 24.61 -12.54 23.93
N ARG A 711 23.34 -12.35 24.30
CA ARG A 711 22.88 -12.40 25.69
C ARG A 711 22.96 -13.81 26.28
N TYR A 712 22.69 -14.85 25.49
CA TYR A 712 22.94 -16.23 25.89
C TYR A 712 24.42 -16.43 26.25
N PHE A 713 25.35 -15.95 25.43
CA PHE A 713 26.79 -16.02 25.71
C PHE A 713 27.21 -15.19 26.93
N GLU A 714 26.64 -14.00 27.13
CA GLU A 714 26.86 -13.20 28.34
C GLU A 714 26.49 -13.96 29.63
N ARG A 715 25.34 -14.64 29.64
CA ARG A 715 24.90 -15.44 30.80
C ARG A 715 25.83 -16.63 31.08
N HIS A 716 26.50 -17.14 30.06
CA HIS A 716 27.48 -18.23 30.16
C HIS A 716 28.93 -17.76 30.33
N GLY A 717 29.18 -16.45 30.37
CA GLY A 717 30.51 -15.88 30.54
C GLY A 717 31.39 -15.89 29.29
N ASP A 718 30.88 -16.30 28.12
CA ASP A 718 31.61 -16.24 26.85
C ASP A 718 31.50 -14.83 26.24
N LEU A 719 32.21 -13.88 26.86
CA LEU A 719 32.17 -12.48 26.45
C LEU A 719 32.74 -12.26 25.04
N LYS A 720 33.62 -13.14 24.57
CA LYS A 720 34.21 -13.04 23.23
C LYS A 720 33.19 -13.37 22.15
N ALA A 721 32.42 -14.44 22.33
CA ALA A 721 31.33 -14.78 21.41
C ALA A 721 30.21 -13.73 21.44
N ALA A 722 29.87 -13.20 22.64
CA ALA A 722 28.91 -12.11 22.77
C ALA A 722 29.36 -10.85 22.02
N GLU A 723 30.62 -10.43 22.19
CA GLU A 723 31.22 -9.28 21.49
C GLU A 723 31.14 -9.46 19.97
N GLN A 724 31.46 -10.63 19.44
CA GLN A 724 31.41 -10.91 18.01
C GLN A 724 30.02 -10.64 17.43
N ASN A 725 28.96 -11.11 18.10
CA ASN A 725 27.59 -10.87 17.66
C ASN A 725 27.22 -9.38 17.73
N TYR A 726 27.62 -8.66 18.79
CA TYR A 726 27.38 -7.20 18.87
C TYR A 726 28.13 -6.41 17.80
N ARG A 727 29.34 -6.83 17.44
CA ARG A 727 30.09 -6.24 16.33
C ARG A 727 29.43 -6.51 14.99
N GLN A 728 28.94 -7.73 14.76
CA GLN A 728 28.17 -8.06 13.56
C GLN A 728 26.91 -7.20 13.44
N ILE A 729 26.22 -6.93 14.56
CA ILE A 729 25.09 -6.00 14.58
C ILE A 729 25.56 -4.59 14.18
N ALA A 730 26.61 -4.08 14.83
CA ALA A 730 27.13 -2.74 14.57
C ALA A 730 27.57 -2.55 13.10
N GLU A 731 28.25 -3.54 12.54
CA GLU A 731 28.70 -3.54 11.14
C GLU A 731 27.52 -3.60 10.16
N ARG A 732 26.61 -4.56 10.36
CA ARG A 732 25.51 -4.82 9.41
C ARG A 732 24.45 -3.72 9.42
N TYR A 733 24.09 -3.24 10.61
CA TYR A 733 22.99 -2.30 10.80
C TYR A 733 23.45 -0.85 10.98
N ASN A 734 24.77 -0.60 10.98
CA ASN A 734 25.37 0.71 11.29
C ASN A 734 24.82 1.31 12.59
N SER A 735 24.60 0.44 13.58
CA SER A 735 23.96 0.75 14.86
C SER A 735 24.84 0.19 15.97
N ASP A 736 25.66 1.05 16.54
CA ASP A 736 26.65 0.71 17.56
C ASP A 736 26.13 0.87 19.00
N GLU A 737 24.85 1.19 19.20
CA GLU A 737 24.25 1.36 20.53
C GLU A 737 24.33 0.09 21.38
N LEU A 738 24.07 -1.08 20.79
CA LEU A 738 24.13 -2.36 21.51
C LEU A 738 25.56 -2.77 21.84
N LEU A 739 26.51 -2.51 20.92
CA LEU A 739 27.94 -2.72 21.15
C LEU A 739 28.44 -1.79 22.26
N CYS A 740 28.08 -0.50 22.19
CA CYS A 740 28.39 0.49 23.23
C CYS A 740 27.91 0.01 24.60
N ALA A 741 26.63 -0.39 24.71
CA ALA A 741 26.08 -0.90 25.96
C ALA A 741 26.86 -2.13 26.48
N PHE A 742 27.20 -3.09 25.61
CA PHE A 742 27.99 -4.27 25.98
C PHE A 742 29.37 -3.89 26.53
N LEU A 743 30.12 -3.06 25.81
CA LEU A 743 31.46 -2.64 26.22
C LEU A 743 31.43 -1.90 27.56
N LEU A 744 30.41 -1.07 27.79
CA LEU A 744 30.21 -0.37 29.07
C LEU A 744 29.84 -1.32 30.22
N ARG A 745 29.02 -2.36 29.96
CA ARG A 745 28.66 -3.39 30.98
C ARG A 745 29.88 -4.18 31.48
N TYR A 746 30.87 -4.39 30.62
CA TYR A 746 32.05 -5.21 30.92
C TYR A 746 33.38 -4.43 30.87
N LYS A 747 33.35 -3.10 31.00
CA LYS A 747 34.55 -2.26 30.98
C LYS A 747 35.64 -2.71 31.97
N ASP A 748 35.23 -3.27 33.11
CA ASP A 748 36.14 -3.73 34.17
C ASP A 748 36.70 -5.14 33.91
N LYS A 749 36.25 -5.82 32.85
CA LYS A 749 36.70 -7.17 32.46
C LYS A 749 37.78 -7.15 31.39
N ASN A 750 37.86 -6.09 30.58
CA ASN A 750 38.86 -5.94 29.53
C ASN A 750 39.19 -4.45 29.32
N PRO A 751 40.45 -4.01 29.46
CA PRO A 751 40.85 -2.62 29.24
C PRO A 751 40.50 -2.06 27.86
N VAL A 752 40.43 -2.92 26.84
CA VAL A 752 39.98 -2.55 25.50
C VAL A 752 38.51 -2.13 25.52
N TYR A 753 37.66 -2.85 26.28
CA TYR A 753 36.24 -2.50 26.43
C TYR A 753 36.05 -1.17 27.13
N ALA A 754 36.87 -0.85 28.14
CA ALA A 754 36.84 0.46 28.78
C ALA A 754 37.17 1.60 27.80
N THR A 755 38.19 1.41 26.97
CA THR A 755 38.65 2.43 26.01
C THR A 755 37.66 2.62 24.88
N GLU A 756 37.25 1.54 24.22
CA GLU A 756 36.33 1.58 23.08
C GLU A 756 34.90 1.94 23.52
N GLY A 757 34.44 1.39 24.65
CA GLY A 757 33.15 1.74 25.23
C GLY A 757 33.04 3.23 25.56
N ALA A 758 34.11 3.85 26.08
CA ALA A 758 34.15 5.29 26.31
C ALA A 758 34.11 6.11 25.01
N GLN A 759 34.75 5.63 23.94
CA GLN A 759 34.71 6.28 22.62
C GLN A 759 33.30 6.24 22.02
N LEU A 760 32.65 5.07 22.02
CA LEU A 760 31.28 4.93 21.55
C LEU A 760 30.29 5.70 22.44
N ALA A 761 30.50 5.69 23.76
CA ALA A 761 29.69 6.48 24.67
C ALA A 761 29.77 7.98 24.34
N LYS A 762 30.95 8.50 23.99
CA LYS A 762 31.11 9.90 23.56
C LYS A 762 30.39 10.20 22.24
N LYS A 763 30.27 9.23 21.33
CA LYS A 763 29.50 9.35 20.09
C LYS A 763 28.00 9.54 20.38
N HIS A 764 27.42 8.71 21.24
CA HIS A 764 25.98 8.74 21.54
C HIS A 764 25.60 9.78 22.62
N PHE A 765 26.52 10.06 23.55
CA PHE A 765 26.40 11.03 24.63
C PHE A 765 27.51 12.10 24.48
N PRO A 766 27.36 13.04 23.52
CA PRO A 766 28.39 14.07 23.27
C PRO A 766 28.63 14.98 24.49
N ASN A 767 27.62 15.11 25.36
CA ASN A 767 27.69 15.86 26.61
C ASN A 767 28.05 14.98 27.83
N GLY A 768 28.51 13.75 27.58
CA GLY A 768 28.77 12.74 28.60
C GLY A 768 27.50 12.04 29.10
N MET A 769 27.68 10.83 29.63
CA MET A 769 26.60 10.09 30.30
C MET A 769 26.34 10.71 31.67
N LYS A 770 25.18 11.32 31.86
CA LYS A 770 24.79 11.95 33.12
C LYS A 770 23.91 11.01 33.93
N GLN A 771 24.27 10.80 35.20
CA GLN A 771 23.37 10.15 36.14
C GLN A 771 22.25 11.11 36.53
N LEU A 772 21.03 10.58 36.65
CA LEU A 772 19.85 11.34 37.04
C LEU A 772 19.00 10.50 38.00
N MET A 773 18.74 11.06 39.18
CA MET A 773 17.88 10.47 40.21
C MET A 773 16.56 11.26 40.30
N LEU A 774 15.52 10.65 40.87
CA LEU A 774 14.20 11.29 41.00
C LEU A 774 14.29 12.63 41.77
N ALA A 775 15.18 12.72 42.77
CA ALA A 775 15.40 13.92 43.58
C ALA A 775 15.99 15.11 42.78
N ASP A 776 16.62 14.84 41.63
CA ASP A 776 17.19 15.88 40.76
C ASP A 776 16.13 16.54 39.87
N CYS A 777 14.94 15.93 39.75
CA CYS A 777 13.89 16.32 38.84
C CYS A 777 12.86 17.24 39.52
N LYS A 778 13.02 18.56 39.37
CA LYS A 778 12.19 19.58 40.07
C LYS A 778 11.24 20.37 39.18
N THR A 779 11.55 20.47 37.90
CA THR A 779 10.81 21.29 36.93
C THR A 779 10.39 20.43 35.74
N LYS A 780 9.35 20.87 35.01
CA LYS A 780 8.90 20.21 33.78
C LYS A 780 10.09 19.92 32.85
N PRO A 781 10.17 18.72 32.24
CA PRO A 781 11.34 18.32 31.47
C PRO A 781 11.51 19.15 30.20
N ALA A 782 12.74 19.58 29.94
CA ALA A 782 13.14 20.25 28.70
C ALA A 782 13.72 19.27 27.65
N PHE A 783 13.96 18.03 28.03
CA PHE A 783 14.50 16.94 27.22
C PHE A 783 13.84 15.62 27.64
N GLY A 784 14.05 14.56 26.88
CA GLY A 784 13.51 13.23 27.18
C GLY A 784 12.92 12.54 25.97
N MET A 785 12.42 11.33 26.18
CA MET A 785 11.67 10.58 25.19
C MET A 785 10.17 10.68 25.51
N LYS A 786 9.43 11.41 24.66
CA LYS A 786 7.98 11.54 24.77
C LYS A 786 7.31 10.27 24.24
N VAL A 787 6.46 9.66 25.06
CA VAL A 787 5.67 8.47 24.70
C VAL A 787 4.65 8.83 23.64
N THR A 788 4.72 8.18 22.49
CA THR A 788 3.78 8.37 21.38
C THR A 788 2.68 7.31 21.38
N ASN A 789 2.98 6.12 21.88
CA ASN A 789 2.04 5.04 22.13
C ASN A 789 2.49 4.28 23.39
N ALA A 790 1.58 4.15 24.36
CA ALA A 790 1.82 3.39 25.59
C ALA A 790 1.90 1.87 25.36
N GLY A 791 1.56 1.40 24.15
CA GLY A 791 1.49 -0.01 23.79
C GLY A 791 0.22 -0.69 24.32
N PHE A 792 -0.23 -1.75 23.63
CA PHE A 792 -1.47 -2.47 23.96
C PHE A 792 -1.43 -3.21 25.31
N PHE A 793 -0.23 -3.47 25.84
CA PHE A 793 -0.01 -4.34 26.99
C PHE A 793 -0.10 -3.62 28.35
N VAL A 794 -0.55 -2.36 28.38
CA VAL A 794 -0.15 -1.43 29.45
C VAL A 794 -1.28 -0.47 29.83
N ASP A 795 -2.06 -0.82 30.85
CA ASP A 795 -2.85 0.15 31.62
C ASP A 795 -1.96 0.71 32.75
N ASP A 796 -0.85 1.38 32.38
CA ASP A 796 0.08 2.01 33.34
C ASP A 796 -0.35 3.46 33.55
N PRO A 797 -0.74 3.84 34.78
CA PRO A 797 -1.25 5.18 35.07
C PRO A 797 -0.20 6.29 34.91
N VAL A 798 1.09 5.92 34.78
CA VAL A 798 2.23 6.83 34.64
C VAL A 798 2.72 6.90 33.19
N MET A 799 2.83 5.75 32.50
CA MET A 799 3.37 5.67 31.13
C MET A 799 2.28 5.75 30.04
N LYS A 800 1.50 6.83 30.08
CA LYS A 800 0.50 7.16 29.06
C LYS A 800 1.08 7.95 27.88
N LYS A 801 0.28 8.15 26.84
CA LYS A 801 0.61 9.05 25.74
C LYS A 801 0.98 10.44 26.27
N ASP A 802 2.00 11.05 25.67
CA ASP A 802 2.58 12.35 26.03
C ASP A 802 3.38 12.39 27.36
N SER A 803 3.45 11.30 28.13
CA SER A 803 4.43 11.17 29.21
C SER A 803 5.87 11.26 28.68
N VAL A 804 6.82 11.76 29.48
CA VAL A 804 8.22 11.96 29.06
C VAL A 804 9.16 11.14 29.93
N ILE A 805 9.93 10.25 29.31
CA ILE A 805 10.99 9.47 29.96
C ILE A 805 12.26 10.31 29.95
N VAL A 806 12.73 10.71 31.13
CA VAL A 806 13.94 11.54 31.26
C VAL A 806 15.18 10.75 31.65
N ALA A 807 15.00 9.57 32.26
CA ALA A 807 16.09 8.66 32.57
C ALA A 807 15.69 7.19 32.43
N ILE A 808 16.66 6.37 32.05
CA ILE A 808 16.56 4.91 32.00
C ILE A 808 17.77 4.32 32.73
N ASN A 809 17.53 3.41 33.68
CA ASN A 809 18.53 2.77 34.52
C ASN A 809 19.51 3.76 35.19
N GLY A 810 18.97 4.91 35.62
CA GLY A 810 19.73 5.97 36.29
C GLY A 810 20.51 6.91 35.36
N TYR A 811 20.38 6.77 34.03
CA TYR A 811 21.05 7.64 33.05
C TYR A 811 20.05 8.53 32.33
N ALA A 812 20.36 9.83 32.21
CA ALA A 812 19.57 10.78 31.44
C ALA A 812 19.54 10.41 29.94
N VAL A 813 18.37 10.56 29.30
CA VAL A 813 18.17 10.24 27.89
C VAL A 813 17.50 11.40 27.16
N GLU A 814 18.06 11.81 26.02
CA GLU A 814 17.57 12.93 25.21
C GLU A 814 17.08 12.49 23.82
N ASN A 815 17.58 11.35 23.33
CA ASN A 815 17.24 10.81 22.02
C ASN A 815 17.20 9.27 22.04
N LYS A 816 16.81 8.69 20.89
CA LYS A 816 16.62 7.24 20.76
C LYS A 816 17.92 6.44 20.99
N ALA A 817 19.05 6.89 20.46
CA ALA A 817 20.32 6.20 20.63
C ALA A 817 20.74 6.13 22.11
N GLN A 818 20.59 7.24 22.85
CA GLN A 818 20.88 7.28 24.28
C GLN A 818 19.94 6.35 25.08
N ALA A 819 18.64 6.35 24.74
CA ALA A 819 17.68 5.43 25.34
C ALA A 819 18.03 3.97 25.08
N ASP A 820 18.44 3.63 23.85
CA ASP A 820 18.82 2.27 23.47
C ASP A 820 20.10 1.80 24.19
N VAL A 821 21.10 2.67 24.37
CA VAL A 821 22.29 2.36 25.18
C VAL A 821 21.90 2.15 26.65
N ALA A 822 21.23 3.13 27.27
CA ALA A 822 20.90 3.11 28.70
C ALA A 822 20.02 1.91 29.08
N ARG A 823 19.03 1.57 28.24
CA ARG A 823 18.16 0.41 28.43
C ARG A 823 18.91 -0.91 28.39
N ASN A 824 19.91 -1.02 27.52
CA ASN A 824 20.69 -2.24 27.36
C ASN A 824 21.88 -2.32 28.33
N MET A 825 22.20 -1.29 29.09
CA MET A 825 23.24 -1.38 30.14
C MET A 825 22.80 -2.20 31.36
N ALA A 826 21.50 -2.38 31.59
CA ALA A 826 21.02 -3.28 32.63
C ALA A 826 21.22 -4.75 32.23
N LYS A 827 21.72 -5.56 33.18
CA LYS A 827 21.84 -7.01 33.05
C LYS A 827 20.51 -7.73 33.27
N GLU A 828 19.72 -7.20 34.19
CA GLU A 828 18.40 -7.73 34.52
C GLU A 828 17.36 -7.30 33.48
N PRO A 829 16.32 -8.12 33.23
CA PRO A 829 15.24 -7.77 32.32
C PRO A 829 14.22 -6.81 32.97
N VAL A 830 14.68 -5.89 33.82
CA VAL A 830 13.87 -4.86 34.45
C VAL A 830 14.50 -3.51 34.18
N ALA A 831 13.75 -2.59 33.58
CA ALA A 831 14.16 -1.21 33.39
C ALA A 831 13.60 -0.35 34.52
N SER A 832 14.45 0.42 35.21
CA SER A 832 14.00 1.53 36.06
C SER A 832 13.99 2.82 35.24
N MET A 833 12.93 3.59 35.33
CA MET A 833 12.73 4.80 34.54
C MET A 833 12.25 5.94 35.42
N ILE A 834 12.67 7.17 35.09
CA ILE A 834 12.07 8.38 35.66
C ILE A 834 11.18 8.99 34.57
N VAL A 835 9.89 9.10 34.88
CA VAL A 835 8.85 9.52 33.93
C VAL A 835 8.14 10.75 34.46
N TRP A 836 7.99 11.76 33.62
CA TRP A 836 7.07 12.88 33.83
C TRP A 836 5.70 12.53 33.24
N ASP A 837 4.66 12.48 34.06
CA ASP A 837 3.31 12.05 33.64
C ASP A 837 2.39 13.19 33.16
N GLY A 838 2.92 14.42 33.11
CA GLY A 838 2.18 15.65 32.86
C GLY A 838 2.26 16.62 34.03
N ASP A 839 2.30 16.08 35.26
CA ASP A 839 2.18 16.85 36.51
C ASP A 839 3.37 16.63 37.45
N ALA A 840 3.89 15.41 37.53
CA ALA A 840 4.99 15.06 38.45
C ALA A 840 5.94 14.02 37.85
N TYR A 841 7.15 13.96 38.42
CA TYR A 841 8.07 12.86 38.15
C TYR A 841 7.75 11.65 39.03
N LYS A 842 7.79 10.47 38.43
CA LYS A 842 7.59 9.18 39.09
C LYS A 842 8.69 8.22 38.66
N GLU A 843 9.16 7.40 39.59
CA GLU A 843 10.02 6.26 39.27
C GLU A 843 9.14 5.05 38.92
N VAL A 844 9.40 4.45 37.76
CA VAL A 844 8.66 3.29 37.24
C VAL A 844 9.63 2.16 36.99
N LYS A 845 9.37 0.99 37.57
CA LYS A 845 10.12 -0.25 37.28
C LYS A 845 9.27 -1.16 36.41
N ARG A 846 9.86 -1.64 35.32
CA ARG A 846 9.11 -2.42 34.34
C ARG A 846 9.87 -3.66 33.89
N LYS A 847 9.19 -4.81 33.90
CA LYS A 847 9.66 -6.01 33.22
C LYS A 847 9.74 -5.74 31.73
N THR A 848 10.91 -5.99 31.18
CA THR A 848 11.15 -5.87 29.76
C THR A 848 10.81 -7.19 29.07
N VAL A 849 10.14 -7.07 27.93
CA VAL A 849 9.90 -8.21 27.03
C VAL A 849 11.05 -8.30 26.03
N ASN A 850 11.12 -9.40 25.26
CA ASN A 850 12.12 -9.71 24.21
C ASN A 850 13.14 -8.59 23.90
N ASN A 851 14.43 -8.83 24.20
CA ASN A 851 15.53 -7.91 23.91
C ASN A 851 15.51 -6.58 24.69
N ASN A 852 15.10 -6.63 25.96
CA ASN A 852 14.88 -5.51 26.87
C ASN A 852 13.92 -4.44 26.32
N MET A 853 12.94 -4.81 25.50
CA MET A 853 11.96 -3.86 24.99
C MET A 853 11.01 -3.39 26.08
N LEU A 854 10.71 -2.09 26.07
CA LEU A 854 9.79 -1.46 27.03
C LEU A 854 8.32 -1.65 26.66
N GLY A 855 7.98 -2.21 25.50
CA GLY A 855 6.60 -2.39 25.06
C GLY A 855 5.83 -1.09 24.81
N ILE A 856 6.54 0.01 24.54
CA ILE A 856 6.01 1.35 24.23
C ILE A 856 6.75 1.94 23.01
N THR A 857 6.16 2.93 22.33
CA THR A 857 6.87 3.75 21.33
C THR A 857 7.04 5.18 21.83
N TYR A 858 8.16 5.79 21.48
CA TYR A 858 8.51 7.13 21.92
C TYR A 858 9.36 7.86 20.88
N GLU A 859 9.31 9.19 20.93
CA GLU A 859 10.08 10.11 20.10
C GLU A 859 10.83 11.13 20.98
N PRO A 860 11.92 11.76 20.51
CA PRO A 860 12.55 12.85 21.25
C PRO A 860 11.55 13.98 21.54
N LEU A 861 11.54 14.49 22.77
CA LEU A 861 10.65 15.58 23.20
C LEU A 861 10.84 16.86 22.36
N VAL A 862 12.07 17.12 21.95
CA VAL A 862 12.45 18.20 21.03
C VAL A 862 12.91 17.55 19.74
N SER A 863 12.32 17.95 18.60
CA SER A 863 12.60 17.27 17.32
C SER A 863 14.09 17.34 16.95
N GLU A 864 14.62 16.23 16.44
CA GLU A 864 16.01 16.17 15.94
C GLU A 864 16.28 17.23 14.88
N SER A 865 15.28 17.63 14.10
CA SER A 865 15.38 18.72 13.12
C SER A 865 15.63 20.09 13.75
N ALA A 866 15.12 20.38 14.94
CA ALA A 866 15.37 21.65 15.63
C ALA A 866 16.78 21.69 16.24
N ILE A 867 17.24 20.56 16.79
CA ILE A 867 18.60 20.39 17.32
C ILE A 867 19.63 20.41 16.19
N GLU A 868 19.38 19.72 15.08
CA GLU A 868 20.22 19.77 13.88
C GLU A 868 20.23 21.16 13.24
N LYS A 869 19.08 21.86 13.17
CA LYS A 869 19.00 23.22 12.65
C LYS A 869 19.78 24.20 13.52
N ALA A 870 19.68 24.07 14.84
CA ALA A 870 20.48 24.86 15.79
C ALA A 870 21.98 24.55 15.66
N ASN A 871 22.36 23.28 15.50
CA ASN A 871 23.75 22.88 15.30
C ASN A 871 24.30 23.32 13.94
N ARG A 872 23.52 23.25 12.85
CA ARG A 872 23.87 23.81 11.54
C ARG A 872 23.98 25.32 11.58
N GLN A 873 23.06 26.03 12.24
CA GLN A 873 23.18 27.48 12.41
C GLN A 873 24.45 27.84 13.20
N LYS A 874 24.78 27.07 14.24
CA LYS A 874 26.01 27.27 15.01
C LYS A 874 27.27 26.98 14.20
N ALA A 875 27.26 25.94 13.35
CA ALA A 875 28.35 25.61 12.44
C ALA A 875 28.52 26.66 11.33
N THR A 876 27.42 27.13 10.73
CA THR A 876 27.41 28.20 9.73
C THR A 876 27.87 29.52 10.32
N GLN A 877 27.47 29.85 11.56
CA GLN A 877 27.97 31.02 12.27
C GLN A 877 29.47 30.91 12.50
N THR A 878 29.96 29.76 12.97
CA THR A 878 31.40 29.50 13.18
C THR A 878 32.20 29.64 11.88
N LEU A 879 31.67 29.16 10.75
CA LEU A 879 32.28 29.31 9.42
C LEU A 879 32.28 30.76 8.93
N THR A 880 31.22 31.50 9.22
CA THR A 880 31.11 32.93 8.87
C THR A 880 32.10 33.76 9.69
N ASP A 881 32.18 33.51 10.99
CA ASP A 881 33.12 34.18 11.89
C ASP A 881 34.58 33.87 11.49
N LEU A 882 34.89 32.61 11.12
CA LEU A 882 36.20 32.22 10.61
C LEU A 882 36.55 32.96 9.31
N LYS A 883 35.60 33.03 8.37
CA LYS A 883 35.78 33.74 7.10
C LYS A 883 36.05 35.23 7.32
N ASP A 884 35.28 35.89 8.17
CA ASP A 884 35.43 37.31 8.44
C ASP A 884 36.75 37.63 9.15
N ASN A 885 37.19 36.74 10.06
CA ASN A 885 38.48 36.86 10.73
C ASN A 885 39.65 36.67 9.75
N MET A 886 39.56 35.67 8.86
CA MET A 886 40.55 35.46 7.80
C MET A 886 40.61 36.64 6.83
N MET A 887 39.49 37.27 6.48
CA MET A 887 39.46 38.44 5.58
C MET A 887 40.11 39.67 6.22
N LYS A 888 39.90 39.90 7.52
CA LYS A 888 40.57 40.99 8.26
C LYS A 888 42.08 40.78 8.33
N GLN A 889 42.50 39.57 8.68
CA GLN A 889 43.93 39.21 8.71
C GLN A 889 44.57 39.28 7.32
N ALA A 890 43.83 38.91 6.26
CA ALA A 890 44.30 39.01 4.89
C ALA A 890 44.56 40.47 4.50
N ALA A 891 43.66 41.39 4.88
CA ALA A 891 43.84 42.82 4.65
C ALA A 891 45.04 43.41 5.42
N GLU A 892 45.33 42.90 6.62
CA GLU A 892 46.51 43.28 7.42
C GLU A 892 47.81 42.73 6.82
N LEU A 893 47.81 41.49 6.37
CA LEU A 893 48.96 40.86 5.70
C LEU A 893 49.22 41.51 4.33
N GLN A 894 48.18 42.00 3.65
CA GLN A 894 48.32 42.72 2.38
C GLN A 894 49.06 44.05 2.56
N LYS A 895 48.87 44.74 3.70
CA LYS A 895 49.63 45.96 4.04
C LYS A 895 51.12 45.70 4.26
N GLN A 896 51.54 44.44 4.41
CA GLN A 896 52.94 44.05 4.57
C GLN A 896 53.64 43.73 3.23
N ASN A 897 52.98 43.93 2.08
CA ASN A 897 53.51 43.64 0.73
C ASN A 897 54.05 42.21 0.56
N LEU A 898 53.44 41.24 1.24
CA LEU A 898 53.81 39.84 1.11
C LEU A 898 53.28 39.25 -0.21
N PRO A 899 54.02 38.31 -0.85
CA PRO A 899 53.50 37.55 -1.97
C PRO A 899 52.21 36.79 -1.59
N PRO A 900 51.23 36.63 -2.51
CA PRO A 900 49.94 35.99 -2.21
C PRO A 900 50.05 34.58 -1.60
N GLU A 901 51.05 33.81 -1.99
CA GLU A 901 51.28 32.46 -1.47
C GLU A 901 51.71 32.45 0.01
N GLU A 902 52.55 33.42 0.38
CA GLU A 902 53.03 33.58 1.75
C GLU A 902 51.95 34.20 2.66
N MET A 903 51.11 35.10 2.12
CA MET A 903 49.91 35.56 2.82
C MET A 903 48.96 34.41 3.11
N LEU A 904 48.68 33.56 2.11
CA LEU A 904 47.77 32.42 2.25
C LEU A 904 48.32 31.41 3.26
N LYS A 905 49.64 31.15 3.25
CA LYS A 905 50.30 30.27 4.22
C LYS A 905 50.16 30.79 5.65
N ARG A 906 50.41 32.09 5.86
CA ARG A 906 50.27 32.73 7.19
C ARG A 906 48.82 32.74 7.68
N LEU A 907 47.85 32.97 6.80
CA LEU A 907 46.42 32.88 7.13
C LEU A 907 46.04 31.49 7.63
N PHE A 908 46.51 30.44 6.97
CA PHE A 908 46.23 29.06 7.40
C PHE A 908 46.89 28.74 8.74
N GLN A 909 48.14 29.20 8.95
CA GLN A 909 48.85 29.01 10.22
C GLN A 909 48.19 29.78 11.38
N GLN A 910 47.84 31.06 11.17
CA GLN A 910 47.24 31.91 12.21
C GLN A 910 45.85 31.45 12.63
N ASN A 911 45.14 30.72 11.78
CA ASN A 911 43.81 30.16 12.07
C ASN A 911 43.86 28.66 12.44
N ASN A 912 45.04 28.09 12.71
CA ASN A 912 45.24 26.67 13.03
C ASN A 912 44.61 25.70 12.01
N ILE A 913 44.54 26.10 10.74
CA ILE A 913 44.00 25.26 9.67
C ILE A 913 45.10 24.26 9.28
N PRO A 914 44.81 22.93 9.23
CA PRO A 914 45.81 21.93 8.93
C PRO A 914 46.55 22.23 7.62
N SER A 915 47.89 22.15 7.64
CA SER A 915 48.71 22.44 6.46
C SER A 915 48.40 21.53 5.27
N SER A 916 47.81 20.35 5.50
CA SER A 916 47.32 19.46 4.44
C SER A 916 46.20 20.09 3.59
N MET A 917 45.30 20.89 4.17
CA MET A 917 44.27 21.60 3.41
C MET A 917 44.87 22.71 2.54
N TYR A 918 45.88 23.42 3.04
CA TYR A 918 46.64 24.41 2.26
C TYR A 918 47.33 23.76 1.05
N GLN A 919 47.96 22.60 1.25
CA GLN A 919 48.63 21.85 0.18
C GLN A 919 47.65 21.34 -0.88
N ASN A 920 46.47 20.86 -0.47
CA ASN A 920 45.41 20.46 -1.40
C ASN A 920 44.90 21.64 -2.25
N LEU A 921 44.79 22.83 -1.67
CA LEU A 921 44.34 24.04 -2.37
C LEU A 921 45.39 24.54 -3.38
N LEU A 922 46.68 24.45 -3.05
CA LEU A 922 47.78 24.73 -3.99
C LEU A 922 47.85 23.70 -5.13
N GLN A 923 47.61 22.42 -4.85
CA GLN A 923 47.56 21.36 -5.87
C GLN A 923 46.39 21.57 -6.84
N GLN A 924 45.21 21.96 -6.35
CA GLN A 924 44.06 22.28 -7.20
C GLN A 924 44.32 23.50 -8.11
N LYS A 925 45.11 24.47 -7.65
CA LYS A 925 45.39 25.71 -8.39
C LYS A 925 46.52 25.56 -9.42
N THR A 926 47.44 24.62 -9.21
CA THR A 926 48.61 24.39 -10.08
C THR A 926 48.42 23.26 -11.08
N GLY A 927 47.35 22.47 -10.98
CA GLY A 927 46.97 21.45 -11.96
C GLY A 927 47.94 20.28 -12.10
N LYS A 928 48.92 20.13 -11.21
CA LYS A 928 49.89 19.03 -11.25
C LYS A 928 49.55 17.97 -10.21
N SER A 929 49.13 16.79 -10.67
CA SER A 929 49.07 15.58 -9.86
C SER A 929 50.49 15.11 -9.51
N ALA A 930 50.68 14.68 -8.27
CA ALA A 930 51.92 14.01 -7.87
C ALA A 930 51.84 12.53 -8.27
N GLU A 931 52.41 12.18 -9.41
CA GLU A 931 52.93 10.82 -9.63
C GLU A 931 54.29 10.69 -8.95
N GLY A 932 54.47 9.64 -8.15
CA GLY A 932 55.79 9.19 -7.74
C GLY A 932 55.89 8.71 -6.30
N THR A 933 55.49 7.47 -6.02
CA THR A 933 56.19 6.65 -5.02
C THR A 933 56.04 5.16 -5.33
N LYS A 934 57.20 4.49 -5.29
CA LYS A 934 57.48 3.14 -5.76
C LYS A 934 56.71 2.05 -4.99
N ALA A 935 56.22 1.05 -5.72
CA ALA A 935 55.75 -0.22 -5.17
C ALA A 935 56.94 -1.08 -4.69
N PRO A 936 56.82 -1.85 -3.58
CA PRO A 936 57.73 -2.93 -3.29
C PRO A 936 57.29 -4.23 -3.99
N ASN A 937 58.30 -4.91 -4.56
CA ASN A 937 58.33 -6.26 -5.10
C ASN A 937 57.18 -7.19 -4.68
N GLN A 938 56.41 -7.67 -5.67
CA GLN A 938 55.81 -9.00 -5.64
C GLN A 938 56.40 -9.85 -6.78
N SER A 939 56.76 -11.07 -6.38
CA SER A 939 57.43 -12.13 -7.12
C SER A 939 56.72 -12.53 -8.42
N LYS A 940 57.54 -12.82 -9.44
CA LYS A 940 57.14 -13.40 -10.75
C LYS A 940 56.34 -14.70 -10.60
N PRO A 941 55.38 -14.97 -11.50
CA PRO A 941 54.78 -16.27 -11.68
C PRO A 941 55.67 -17.17 -12.55
N SER A 942 55.89 -18.42 -12.13
CA SER A 942 56.48 -19.47 -12.94
C SER A 942 55.45 -20.05 -13.92
N THR A 943 55.96 -20.36 -15.11
CA THR A 943 55.29 -20.87 -16.33
C THR A 943 54.86 -22.35 -16.15
N PRO A 944 54.04 -22.91 -17.05
CA PRO A 944 53.19 -24.07 -16.81
C PRO A 944 53.86 -25.40 -17.16
N VAL A 945 53.41 -26.48 -16.52
CA VAL A 945 53.69 -27.86 -16.97
C VAL A 945 52.37 -28.61 -17.18
N LYS A 946 52.31 -29.24 -18.35
CA LYS A 946 51.25 -30.08 -18.92
C LYS A 946 51.14 -31.47 -18.24
N LYS A 947 49.96 -32.08 -18.42
CA LYS A 947 49.59 -33.52 -18.38
C LYS A 947 49.53 -34.12 -16.96
N ARG A 948 48.48 -34.86 -16.58
CA ARG A 948 47.69 -35.86 -17.32
C ARG A 948 46.23 -35.84 -16.90
#